data_AF-A0A9P8A8H6-F1
#
_entry.id   AF-A0A9P8A8H6-F1
#
_cell.length_a   1.000
_cell.length_b   1.000
_cell.length_c   1.000
_cell.angle_alpha   90.00
_cell.angle_beta   90.00
_cell.angle_gamma   90.00
#
_symmetry.space_group_name_H-M   'P 1'
#
loop_
_entity.id
_entity.type
_entity.pdbx_description
1 polymer ?
#
loop_
_entity_poly.entity_id
_entity_poly.type
_entity_poly.pdbx_seq_one_letter_code
_entity_poly.pdbx_strand_id
1 'polypeptide(L)'
;MAPRKRKQVNRNRTGSNSSTNHTTSTHTINDTQNAQDTHDTLDTPTNGNGPMSHVEPESHCRTEEEIKAAIAKLSNSLPKDAKIEVRHPSLSRNPSVGDYLHKALFVSEAEAKSRKKHVAPATRRRVILLLGIIIGMGLATVLMRQSKDAAYIEAFSHYFQDFDLASMVPSGMIPDEFIGNVSAMFKPEILTEEEFYPGEALRSEQGYRPKHPVTMIPGIVSTGLESWSTTHNCSQKYFRKRMWGTTTMFKAVLLDKDCWITNMRLDPKTGLDPEGVRLRAAQGLEAADYFVQGYWVWAPIIKNLAAIGYDNNNMHLASYDWRLSFANLENRDSYFSRLKSSLELSLKVTGEKNVLVAHSMGSTVLFYFFKWVESEDGGKGGPNWVNDHVHTFVNIAGPMLGVPKTLAAVLSGEVRDTAQLGVVSAYVLEKFFSRRERADLFRSWGGLTSMIPKGGNRIWGTIHGAPDDGIHDEEETLVQEKISKNEEEPNATTKGKWGDKESPSFGAMLAFAEGSDMEHHTMDDSMRLLFKTAGDDYNAMLADNYTVGASVTQSEMDKSDKLATSWSNPLEATLPKAPKMKIYCLYGVGKLTERSYTYNRMSDLTPQIFDQRPGNVSDETGQVPKIYIDTSVHDEKLGISYGIHQGDGDGTVPLLSTGYMCVEGWNKKLYNPAGIQVITREFTHQSSPSPVDIRGGKRTADHVDILGNYEVTKDLLTIVAGRDGDGLEEQIYSKIREYSAKVDL
;
A
#
# COMPACT_ATOMS: atom_id res chain seq x y z
N MET A 1 45.21 46.65 -1.94
CA MET A 1 45.48 48.02 -2.45
C MET A 1 45.19 48.07 -3.95
N ALA A 2 44.91 49.25 -4.50
CA ALA A 2 44.80 49.55 -5.94
C ALA A 2 45.64 50.84 -6.22
N PRO A 3 45.91 51.31 -7.48
CA PRO A 3 44.86 51.94 -8.32
C PRO A 3 45.04 52.01 -9.88
N ARG A 4 43.91 52.19 -10.61
CA ARG A 4 43.64 53.09 -11.79
C ARG A 4 44.70 53.26 -12.92
N LYS A 5 44.38 53.33 -14.23
CA LYS A 5 43.40 54.17 -14.99
C LYS A 5 43.11 53.50 -16.36
N ARG A 6 41.94 53.52 -17.03
CA ARG A 6 40.94 54.55 -17.41
C ARG A 6 41.31 55.39 -18.67
N LYS A 7 40.53 55.25 -19.76
CA LYS A 7 40.35 56.23 -20.87
C LYS A 7 38.94 56.08 -21.47
N GLN A 8 38.28 57.19 -21.84
CA GLN A 8 36.90 57.24 -22.38
C GLN A 8 36.62 58.62 -23.05
N VAL A 9 36.08 58.64 -24.27
CA VAL A 9 35.57 59.83 -25.02
C VAL A 9 34.50 59.24 -26.00
N ASN A 10 33.20 59.63 -26.02
CA ASN A 10 32.55 60.85 -26.55
C ASN A 10 32.86 61.14 -28.06
N ARG A 11 31.94 61.59 -28.94
CA ARG A 11 30.55 62.10 -28.80
C ARG A 11 29.77 62.03 -30.16
N ASN A 12 28.46 62.31 -30.13
CA ASN A 12 27.45 62.41 -31.22
C ASN A 12 27.91 63.17 -32.51
N ARG A 13 27.28 63.06 -33.71
CA ARG A 13 25.89 63.49 -34.07
C ARG A 13 25.55 63.23 -35.59
N THR A 14 24.29 63.46 -36.00
CA THR A 14 23.72 63.54 -37.41
C THR A 14 23.68 62.24 -38.26
N GLY A 15 22.73 62.03 -39.19
CA GLY A 15 21.46 62.73 -39.47
C GLY A 15 20.71 62.37 -40.79
N SER A 16 19.37 62.23 -40.71
CA SER A 16 18.32 62.35 -41.78
C SER A 16 18.16 61.35 -42.96
N ASN A 17 16.87 61.15 -43.33
CA ASN A 17 16.26 60.58 -44.57
C ASN A 17 16.19 59.04 -44.69
N SER A 18 15.02 58.36 -44.58
CA SER A 18 13.72 58.37 -45.32
C SER A 18 13.65 57.19 -46.31
N SER A 19 12.59 56.37 -46.42
CA SER A 19 11.27 56.26 -45.75
C SER A 19 10.70 54.83 -46.06
N THR A 20 9.41 54.41 -46.04
CA THR A 20 8.10 55.09 -45.97
C THR A 20 6.98 54.06 -45.62
N ASN A 21 6.04 54.43 -44.73
CA ASN A 21 4.57 54.22 -44.79
C ASN A 21 3.92 52.80 -44.93
N HIS A 22 2.71 52.50 -44.40
CA HIS A 22 1.78 53.32 -43.59
C HIS A 22 0.88 52.49 -42.62
N THR A 23 0.82 52.95 -41.36
CA THR A 23 -0.29 52.94 -40.37
C THR A 23 -1.46 51.92 -40.38
N THR A 24 -1.61 51.31 -39.21
CA THR A 24 -2.85 50.95 -38.47
C THR A 24 -3.92 52.05 -38.34
N SER A 25 -5.18 51.67 -38.12
CA SER A 25 -6.02 52.24 -37.03
C SER A 25 -7.18 51.32 -36.61
N THR A 26 -7.65 51.49 -35.37
CA THR A 26 -8.78 50.78 -34.72
C THR A 26 -9.96 51.73 -34.48
N HIS A 27 -11.22 51.25 -34.36
CA HIS A 27 -12.19 51.64 -33.29
C HIS A 27 -13.62 51.04 -33.45
N THR A 28 -14.17 50.45 -32.37
CA THR A 28 -15.54 50.60 -31.73
C THR A 28 -16.82 50.90 -32.57
N ILE A 29 -18.08 50.49 -32.27
CA ILE A 29 -18.76 49.79 -31.12
C ILE A 29 -20.25 49.43 -31.47
N ASN A 30 -20.88 48.53 -30.69
CA ASN A 30 -22.35 48.25 -30.49
C ASN A 30 -23.27 47.62 -31.58
N ASP A 31 -24.17 46.73 -31.08
CA ASP A 31 -25.62 46.46 -31.35
C ASP A 31 -26.14 46.21 -32.81
N THR A 32 -27.23 45.47 -33.10
CA THR A 32 -28.41 45.03 -32.29
C THR A 32 -29.14 43.78 -32.86
N GLN A 33 -29.73 42.95 -31.98
CA GLN A 33 -31.02 42.17 -32.06
C GLN A 33 -31.61 41.50 -33.35
N ASN A 34 -32.01 40.22 -33.15
CA ASN A 34 -33.33 39.56 -33.41
C ASN A 34 -33.83 39.07 -34.79
N ALA A 35 -34.82 38.15 -34.68
CA ALA A 35 -35.74 37.53 -35.67
C ALA A 35 -35.14 36.42 -36.59
N GLN A 36 -35.78 35.25 -36.84
CA GLN A 36 -37.18 34.86 -37.15
C GLN A 36 -37.60 35.24 -38.59
N ASP A 37 -38.34 34.44 -39.38
CA ASP A 37 -39.02 33.15 -39.08
C ASP A 37 -39.32 32.27 -40.33
N THR A 38 -39.82 31.04 -40.09
CA THR A 38 -40.72 30.16 -40.90
C THR A 38 -40.72 30.10 -42.43
N HIS A 39 -40.68 28.87 -42.99
CA HIS A 39 -41.78 28.16 -43.70
C HIS A 39 -41.29 26.76 -44.17
N ASP A 40 -42.01 25.61 -44.04
CA ASP A 40 -43.36 25.20 -44.52
C ASP A 40 -43.40 24.83 -46.03
N THR A 41 -44.12 23.81 -46.52
CA THR A 41 -45.13 22.89 -45.91
C THR A 41 -45.36 21.60 -46.73
N LEU A 42 -46.00 20.58 -46.12
CA LEU A 42 -46.89 19.54 -46.73
C LEU A 42 -46.26 18.50 -47.69
N ASP A 43 -46.83 17.30 -47.94
CA ASP A 43 -48.20 16.80 -47.64
C ASP A 43 -48.27 15.30 -47.23
N THR A 44 -49.47 14.79 -46.91
CA THR A 44 -49.80 13.43 -46.40
C THR A 44 -50.95 12.80 -47.27
N PRO A 45 -51.85 11.85 -46.88
CA PRO A 45 -52.03 11.02 -45.67
C PRO A 45 -52.50 9.53 -45.87
N THR A 46 -52.93 8.90 -44.75
CA THR A 46 -53.88 7.76 -44.57
C THR A 46 -53.29 6.34 -44.39
N ASN A 47 -53.84 5.44 -43.55
CA ASN A 47 -54.75 5.54 -42.39
C ASN A 47 -54.64 4.25 -41.51
N GLY A 48 -54.94 4.28 -40.20
CA GLY A 48 -54.68 3.08 -39.35
C GLY A 48 -55.19 2.98 -37.88
N ASN A 49 -56.23 3.71 -37.48
CA ASN A 49 -57.08 3.55 -36.26
C ASN A 49 -56.60 2.71 -35.04
N GLY A 50 -56.46 3.36 -33.87
CA GLY A 50 -56.47 2.70 -32.54
C GLY A 50 -56.18 3.68 -31.38
N PRO A 51 -57.03 3.82 -30.34
CA PRO A 51 -56.91 4.91 -29.37
C PRO A 51 -56.01 4.60 -28.15
N MET A 52 -55.33 5.63 -27.64
CA MET A 52 -54.67 5.60 -26.32
C MET A 52 -55.68 5.70 -25.17
N SER A 53 -55.33 5.11 -24.03
CA SER A 53 -55.82 5.52 -22.71
C SER A 53 -54.64 5.52 -21.73
N HIS A 54 -54.61 6.46 -20.78
CA HIS A 54 -53.51 6.58 -19.82
C HIS A 54 -53.60 5.49 -18.75
N VAL A 55 -52.46 4.86 -18.44
CA VAL A 55 -52.25 4.03 -17.25
C VAL A 55 -50.88 4.39 -16.67
N GLU A 56 -50.85 4.75 -15.38
CA GLU A 56 -49.63 5.02 -14.62
C GLU A 56 -49.00 3.70 -14.12
N PRO A 57 -47.68 3.63 -13.88
CA PRO A 57 -47.07 2.44 -13.29
C PRO A 57 -47.54 2.26 -11.84
N GLU A 58 -48.08 1.08 -11.52
CA GLU A 58 -48.65 0.79 -10.20
C GLU A 58 -47.62 0.90 -9.05
N SER A 59 -48.00 1.60 -7.98
CA SER A 59 -47.27 1.57 -6.71
C SER A 59 -48.00 0.67 -5.70
N HIS A 60 -47.42 -0.50 -5.42
CA HIS A 60 -47.99 -1.48 -4.48
C HIS A 60 -47.80 -1.04 -3.01
N CYS A 61 -48.65 -0.11 -2.55
CA CYS A 61 -48.73 0.29 -1.15
C CYS A 61 -49.84 -0.52 -0.45
N ARG A 62 -49.46 -1.51 0.38
CA ARG A 62 -50.42 -2.31 1.18
C ARG A 62 -51.04 -1.45 2.29
N THR A 63 -52.35 -1.55 2.46
CA THR A 63 -53.09 -0.70 3.41
C THR A 63 -53.08 -1.26 4.83
N GLU A 64 -53.24 -0.38 5.81
CA GLU A 64 -53.19 -0.72 7.25
C GLU A 64 -54.28 -1.73 7.67
N GLU A 65 -55.38 -1.82 6.92
CA GLU A 65 -56.49 -2.72 7.22
C GLU A 65 -56.20 -4.17 6.83
N GLU A 66 -55.46 -4.43 5.75
CA GLU A 66 -55.03 -5.79 5.37
C GLU A 66 -54.13 -6.40 6.46
N ILE A 67 -53.24 -5.58 7.04
CA ILE A 67 -52.35 -5.98 8.13
C ILE A 67 -53.16 -6.34 9.38
N LYS A 68 -54.18 -5.54 9.73
CA LYS A 68 -55.09 -5.83 10.85
C LYS A 68 -55.90 -7.11 10.62
N ALA A 69 -56.39 -7.34 9.40
CA ALA A 69 -57.10 -8.57 9.03
C ALA A 69 -56.22 -9.82 9.11
N ALA A 70 -54.93 -9.72 8.74
CA ALA A 70 -53.97 -10.81 8.88
C ALA A 70 -53.68 -11.14 10.36
N ILE A 71 -53.45 -10.12 11.20
CA ILE A 71 -53.22 -10.29 12.64
C ILE A 71 -54.44 -10.92 13.33
N ALA A 72 -55.65 -10.51 12.98
CA ALA A 72 -56.88 -11.10 13.50
C ALA A 72 -57.03 -12.60 13.17
N LYS A 73 -56.55 -13.06 12.00
CA LYS A 73 -56.51 -14.49 11.66
C LYS A 73 -55.50 -15.28 12.48
N LEU A 74 -54.30 -14.74 12.74
CA LEU A 74 -53.30 -15.40 13.59
C LEU A 74 -53.76 -15.55 15.05
N SER A 75 -54.52 -14.60 15.58
CA SER A 75 -54.98 -14.62 16.98
C SER A 75 -55.86 -15.84 17.32
N ASN A 76 -56.55 -16.43 16.33
CA ASN A 76 -57.52 -17.51 16.53
C ASN A 76 -56.93 -18.94 16.42
N SER A 77 -55.61 -19.10 16.24
CA SER A 77 -54.96 -20.40 16.02
C SER A 77 -54.08 -20.90 17.17
N LEU A 78 -54.04 -20.21 18.32
CA LEU A 78 -53.14 -20.50 19.44
C LEU A 78 -53.88 -21.00 20.70
N PRO A 79 -53.33 -21.96 21.45
CA PRO A 79 -53.95 -22.51 22.67
C PRO A 79 -53.90 -21.51 23.85
N LYS A 80 -54.94 -21.55 24.69
CA LYS A 80 -55.32 -20.45 25.61
C LYS A 80 -54.34 -20.13 26.76
N ASP A 81 -53.39 -21.00 27.07
CA ASP A 81 -52.47 -20.83 28.21
C ASP A 81 -51.03 -20.44 27.81
N ALA A 82 -50.79 -20.15 26.53
CA ALA A 82 -49.49 -19.65 26.06
C ALA A 82 -49.28 -18.17 26.45
N LYS A 83 -48.45 -17.91 27.46
CA LYS A 83 -47.99 -16.54 27.80
C LYS A 83 -47.05 -16.00 26.72
N ILE A 84 -47.57 -15.16 25.83
CA ILE A 84 -46.80 -14.45 24.80
C ILE A 84 -46.47 -13.03 25.31
N GLU A 85 -45.20 -12.75 25.60
CA GLU A 85 -44.72 -11.41 25.94
C GLU A 85 -44.42 -10.63 24.64
N VAL A 86 -45.37 -9.78 24.21
CA VAL A 86 -45.23 -9.01 22.96
C VAL A 86 -44.29 -7.83 23.15
N ARG A 87 -43.02 -7.99 22.76
CA ARG A 87 -42.07 -6.88 22.67
C ARG A 87 -42.29 -6.08 21.38
N HIS A 88 -42.40 -4.76 21.53
CA HIS A 88 -42.57 -3.83 20.41
C HIS A 88 -41.31 -3.81 19.52
N PRO A 89 -41.42 -3.81 18.17
CA PRO A 89 -40.29 -4.04 17.25
C PRO A 89 -39.34 -2.85 17.06
N SER A 90 -39.06 -2.09 18.12
CA SER A 90 -38.16 -0.91 18.11
C SER A 90 -36.97 -1.02 19.08
N LEU A 91 -36.81 -2.15 19.80
CA LEU A 91 -35.77 -2.37 20.81
C LEU A 91 -35.02 -3.70 20.62
N SER A 92 -34.38 -3.86 19.47
CA SER A 92 -33.39 -4.91 19.20
C SER A 92 -32.19 -4.40 18.38
N ARG A 93 -31.66 -3.23 18.75
CA ARG A 93 -30.31 -2.79 18.37
C ARG A 93 -29.46 -2.66 19.64
N ASN A 94 -28.35 -3.39 19.72
CA ASN A 94 -27.18 -2.86 20.40
C ASN A 94 -26.61 -1.78 19.46
N PRO A 95 -26.65 -0.49 19.80
CA PRO A 95 -26.11 0.54 18.94
C PRO A 95 -24.58 0.42 18.91
N SER A 96 -23.97 0.70 17.76
CA SER A 96 -22.51 0.85 17.70
C SER A 96 -22.07 2.09 18.51
N VAL A 97 -20.79 2.17 18.86
CA VAL A 97 -20.22 3.39 19.45
C VAL A 97 -20.38 4.59 18.48
N GLY A 98 -20.39 4.32 17.17
CA GLY A 98 -20.72 5.28 16.11
C GLY A 98 -22.17 5.80 16.18
N ASP A 99 -23.16 4.94 16.40
CA ASP A 99 -24.57 5.35 16.57
C ASP A 99 -24.74 6.32 17.76
N TYR A 100 -24.02 6.07 18.86
CA TYR A 100 -24.03 6.96 20.03
C TYR A 100 -23.38 8.31 19.73
N LEU A 101 -22.22 8.34 19.05
CA LEU A 101 -21.57 9.57 18.62
C LEU A 101 -22.45 10.36 17.63
N HIS A 102 -23.03 9.69 16.64
CA HIS A 102 -23.87 10.33 15.63
C HIS A 102 -25.15 10.93 16.24
N LYS A 103 -25.77 10.26 17.22
CA LYS A 103 -26.90 10.82 18.00
C LYS A 103 -26.48 11.91 18.99
N ALA A 104 -25.26 11.87 19.53
CA ALA A 104 -24.77 12.91 20.44
C ALA A 104 -24.45 14.22 19.70
N LEU A 105 -24.02 14.13 18.43
CA LEU A 105 -23.67 15.28 17.59
C LEU A 105 -24.89 15.88 16.87
N PHE A 106 -25.84 15.06 16.41
CA PHE A 106 -26.94 15.50 15.55
C PHE A 106 -28.34 15.20 16.14
N VAL A 107 -28.86 16.16 16.91
CA VAL A 107 -30.29 16.29 17.23
C VAL A 107 -30.75 17.67 16.79
N SER A 108 -31.79 17.73 15.95
CA SER A 108 -32.37 18.98 15.46
C SER A 108 -33.27 19.66 16.50
N GLU A 109 -33.49 20.97 16.36
CA GLU A 109 -34.05 21.83 17.43
C GLU A 109 -35.58 21.72 17.65
N ALA A 110 -36.23 20.67 17.15
CA ALA A 110 -37.69 20.64 16.98
C ALA A 110 -38.52 20.51 18.28
N GLU A 111 -38.07 19.75 19.29
CA GLU A 111 -38.93 19.31 20.41
C GLU A 111 -38.71 20.05 21.75
N ALA A 112 -37.83 21.06 21.79
CA ALA A 112 -37.37 21.68 23.04
C ALA A 112 -38.24 22.87 23.56
N LYS A 113 -39.58 22.74 23.61
CA LYS A 113 -40.49 23.82 24.07
C LYS A 113 -41.51 23.42 25.16
N SER A 114 -41.03 23.08 26.36
CA SER A 114 -41.83 23.28 27.59
C SER A 114 -41.02 23.40 28.88
N ARG A 115 -41.31 24.47 29.63
CA ARG A 115 -40.98 24.75 31.06
C ARG A 115 -39.49 24.98 31.44
N LYS A 116 -39.29 26.05 32.22
CA LYS A 116 -38.01 26.74 32.49
C LYS A 116 -37.26 26.21 33.71
N LYS A 117 -35.92 26.24 33.67
CA LYS A 117 -35.06 27.09 34.53
C LYS A 117 -33.61 27.13 33.99
N HIS A 118 -32.87 28.19 34.27
CA HIS A 118 -31.59 28.50 33.60
C HIS A 118 -30.39 27.68 34.12
N VAL A 119 -29.71 26.97 33.21
CA VAL A 119 -28.25 26.72 33.21
C VAL A 119 -27.79 26.76 31.74
N ALA A 120 -26.59 27.25 31.45
CA ALA A 120 -26.10 27.43 30.08
C ALA A 120 -25.90 26.08 29.33
N PRO A 121 -26.32 25.97 28.06
CA PRO A 121 -26.30 24.68 27.33
C PRO A 121 -24.90 24.18 26.99
N ALA A 122 -23.92 25.08 26.79
CA ALA A 122 -22.54 24.72 26.45
C ALA A 122 -21.87 23.88 27.56
N THR A 123 -22.08 24.24 28.83
CA THR A 123 -21.47 23.55 29.98
C THR A 123 -21.97 22.11 30.10
N ARG A 124 -23.27 21.88 29.87
CA ARG A 124 -23.87 20.55 30.01
C ARG A 124 -23.37 19.57 28.93
N ARG A 125 -23.19 20.04 27.68
CA ARG A 125 -22.59 19.23 26.61
C ARG A 125 -21.11 18.90 26.91
N ARG A 126 -20.32 19.86 27.40
CA ARG A 126 -18.92 19.60 27.81
C ARG A 126 -18.79 18.59 28.95
N VAL A 127 -19.65 18.67 29.98
CA VAL A 127 -19.65 17.70 31.10
C VAL A 127 -20.03 16.29 30.64
N ILE A 128 -20.99 16.15 29.71
CA ILE A 128 -21.34 14.84 29.14
C ILE A 128 -20.20 14.28 28.29
N LEU A 129 -19.52 15.12 27.50
CA LEU A 129 -18.34 14.72 26.72
C LEU A 129 -17.20 14.23 27.64
N LEU A 130 -16.88 14.99 28.70
CA LEU A 130 -15.86 14.63 29.68
C LEU A 130 -16.19 13.32 30.41
N LEU A 131 -17.45 13.11 30.81
CA LEU A 131 -17.90 11.84 31.38
C LEU A 131 -17.76 10.68 30.38
N GLY A 132 -18.08 10.90 29.10
CA GLY A 132 -17.88 9.92 28.04
C GLY A 132 -16.40 9.56 27.83
N ILE A 133 -15.50 10.55 27.87
CA ILE A 133 -14.05 10.36 27.78
C ILE A 133 -13.53 9.60 29.01
N ILE A 134 -13.95 9.96 30.23
CA ILE A 134 -13.55 9.26 31.47
C ILE A 134 -14.02 7.81 31.48
N ILE A 135 -15.26 7.54 31.08
CA ILE A 135 -15.80 6.17 30.97
C ILE A 135 -15.07 5.39 29.86
N GLY A 136 -14.76 6.04 28.73
CA GLY A 136 -13.97 5.44 27.64
C GLY A 136 -12.55 5.07 28.07
N MET A 137 -11.84 5.94 28.77
CA MET A 137 -10.51 5.67 29.33
C MET A 137 -10.56 4.60 30.43
N GLY A 138 -11.62 4.58 31.25
CA GLY A 138 -11.85 3.52 32.24
C GLY A 138 -12.07 2.15 31.59
N LEU A 139 -12.84 2.09 30.50
CA LEU A 139 -13.04 0.85 29.75
C LEU A 139 -11.77 0.42 29.01
N ALA A 140 -11.04 1.36 28.40
CA ALA A 140 -9.76 1.11 27.74
C ALA A 140 -8.71 0.57 28.71
N THR A 141 -8.57 1.15 29.91
CA THR A 141 -7.62 0.67 30.93
C THR A 141 -8.00 -0.68 31.55
N VAL A 142 -9.28 -1.06 31.54
CA VAL A 142 -9.72 -2.44 31.86
C VAL A 142 -9.34 -3.42 30.75
N LEU A 143 -9.54 -3.05 29.48
CA LEU A 143 -9.15 -3.87 28.32
C LEU A 143 -7.62 -4.02 28.21
N MET A 144 -6.86 -2.94 28.43
CA MET A 144 -5.39 -2.94 28.50
C MET A 144 -4.83 -3.84 29.62
N ARG A 145 -5.63 -4.17 30.65
CA ARG A 145 -5.26 -5.14 31.68
C ARG A 145 -5.56 -6.60 31.30
N GLN A 146 -6.22 -6.85 30.17
CA GLN A 146 -6.42 -8.19 29.60
C GLN A 146 -5.50 -8.48 28.41
N SER A 147 -5.18 -7.48 27.57
CA SER A 147 -4.17 -7.60 26.51
C SER A 147 -2.75 -7.55 27.08
N LYS A 148 -1.83 -8.41 26.60
CA LYS A 148 -0.40 -8.34 26.96
C LYS A 148 0.44 -7.54 25.95
N ASP A 149 -0.15 -7.14 24.85
CA ASP A 149 0.57 -6.67 23.65
C ASP A 149 0.89 -5.17 23.75
N ALA A 150 2.16 -4.83 23.95
CA ALA A 150 2.62 -3.44 24.14
C ALA A 150 2.22 -2.50 22.99
N ALA A 151 2.28 -2.99 21.74
CA ALA A 151 1.89 -2.24 20.54
C ALA A 151 0.44 -1.72 20.59
N TYR A 152 -0.46 -2.43 21.28
CA TYR A 152 -1.86 -2.02 21.43
C TYR A 152 -2.04 -0.84 22.40
N ILE A 153 -1.12 -0.69 23.34
CA ILE A 153 -1.11 0.40 24.33
C ILE A 153 -0.57 1.69 23.69
N GLU A 154 0.50 1.58 22.92
CA GLU A 154 1.21 2.72 22.32
C GLU A 154 0.46 3.34 21.13
N ALA A 155 -0.13 2.50 20.26
CA ALA A 155 -1.04 2.97 19.20
C ALA A 155 -2.25 3.74 19.77
N PHE A 156 -2.69 3.39 20.99
CA PHE A 156 -3.78 4.07 21.67
C PHE A 156 -3.33 5.38 22.35
N SER A 157 -2.09 5.47 22.85
CA SER A 157 -1.58 6.70 23.46
C SER A 157 -1.25 7.80 22.43
N HIS A 158 -0.64 7.46 21.29
CA HIS A 158 -0.37 8.45 20.23
C HIS A 158 -1.66 9.13 19.74
N TYR A 159 -2.78 8.40 19.73
CA TYR A 159 -4.10 8.94 19.37
C TYR A 159 -4.57 10.08 20.29
N PHE A 160 -4.08 10.15 21.54
CA PHE A 160 -4.39 11.22 22.49
C PHE A 160 -3.35 12.35 22.54
N GLN A 161 -2.16 12.18 21.95
CA GLN A 161 -1.11 13.22 21.96
C GLN A 161 -1.51 14.49 21.19
N ASP A 162 -2.30 14.32 20.12
CA ASP A 162 -2.80 15.40 19.23
C ASP A 162 -4.09 16.05 19.76
N PHE A 163 -4.67 15.54 20.85
CA PHE A 163 -5.79 16.15 21.57
C PHE A 163 -5.26 17.03 22.70
N ASP A 164 -5.50 18.35 22.63
CA ASP A 164 -5.23 19.29 23.73
C ASP A 164 -6.23 19.07 24.88
N LEU A 165 -6.00 17.98 25.62
CA LEU A 165 -6.78 17.61 26.79
C LEU A 165 -6.51 18.57 27.97
N ALA A 166 -5.37 19.24 27.97
CA ALA A 166 -5.01 20.29 28.94
C ALA A 166 -5.93 21.52 28.81
N SER A 167 -6.39 21.87 27.60
CA SER A 167 -7.42 22.90 27.38
C SER A 167 -8.83 22.49 27.85
N MET A 168 -9.08 21.19 28.03
CA MET A 168 -10.39 20.63 28.36
C MET A 168 -10.55 20.18 29.83
N VAL A 169 -9.46 19.87 30.52
CA VAL A 169 -9.46 19.40 31.91
C VAL A 169 -8.96 20.52 32.85
N PRO A 170 -9.75 20.94 33.86
CA PRO A 170 -9.29 21.95 34.82
C PRO A 170 -8.04 21.51 35.58
N SER A 171 -7.04 22.40 35.65
CA SER A 171 -5.78 22.20 36.37
C SER A 171 -6.04 21.82 37.84
N GLY A 172 -5.63 20.61 38.23
CA GLY A 172 -5.86 20.05 39.57
C GLY A 172 -6.72 18.78 39.61
N MET A 173 -7.18 18.25 38.47
CA MET A 173 -7.94 16.97 38.40
C MET A 173 -7.12 15.79 37.81
N ILE A 174 -5.81 15.96 37.61
CA ILE A 174 -4.91 14.93 37.08
C ILE A 174 -3.91 14.55 38.19
N PRO A 175 -3.78 13.25 38.56
CA PRO A 175 -2.78 12.81 39.54
C PRO A 175 -1.34 13.01 39.05
N ASP A 176 -0.42 13.36 39.95
CA ASP A 176 0.98 13.63 39.59
C ASP A 176 1.69 12.41 38.97
N GLU A 177 1.34 11.18 39.36
CA GLU A 177 1.85 9.94 38.74
C GLU A 177 1.40 9.81 37.26
N PHE A 178 0.20 10.28 36.93
CA PHE A 178 -0.29 10.31 35.55
C PHE A 178 0.49 11.35 34.74
N ILE A 179 0.75 12.53 35.30
CA ILE A 179 1.63 13.54 34.67
C ILE A 179 3.05 13.00 34.49
N GLY A 180 3.58 12.25 35.45
CA GLY A 180 4.90 11.60 35.34
C GLY A 180 5.00 10.63 34.17
N ASN A 181 4.09 9.65 34.09
CA ASN A 181 4.07 8.67 32.99
C ASN A 181 3.77 9.32 31.64
N VAL A 182 2.82 10.26 31.58
CA VAL A 182 2.44 10.96 30.34
C VAL A 182 3.54 11.93 29.89
N SER A 183 4.27 12.58 30.79
CA SER A 183 5.43 13.41 30.45
C SER A 183 6.66 12.60 30.01
N ALA A 184 6.75 11.32 30.38
CA ALA A 184 7.73 10.41 29.78
C ALA A 184 7.35 10.08 28.32
N MET A 185 6.05 9.89 28.06
CA MET A 185 5.45 9.71 26.73
C MET A 185 5.47 10.96 25.83
N PHE A 186 5.64 12.15 26.41
CA PHE A 186 5.75 13.44 25.71
C PHE A 186 7.19 13.98 25.65
N LYS A 187 8.22 13.15 25.88
CA LYS A 187 9.57 13.55 25.49
C LYS A 187 9.59 13.80 23.98
N PRO A 188 10.03 14.98 23.49
CA PRO A 188 10.41 15.09 22.09
C PRO A 188 11.51 14.06 21.83
N GLU A 189 11.50 13.47 20.64
CA GLU A 189 12.46 12.45 20.20
C GLU A 189 13.88 13.02 20.37
N ILE A 190 14.56 12.64 21.45
CA ILE A 190 15.91 13.09 21.74
C ILE A 190 16.78 12.34 20.75
N LEU A 191 17.36 13.06 19.78
CA LEU A 191 18.30 12.51 18.81
C LEU A 191 19.46 11.82 19.54
N THR A 192 19.33 10.51 19.75
CA THR A 192 20.36 9.69 20.39
C THR A 192 21.47 9.43 19.39
N GLU A 193 22.72 9.39 19.87
CA GLU A 193 23.91 9.18 19.03
C GLU A 193 23.81 7.91 18.16
N GLU A 194 23.02 6.92 18.58
CA GLU A 194 22.77 5.67 17.86
C GLU A 194 22.04 5.82 16.51
N GLU A 195 21.31 6.92 16.27
CA GLU A 195 20.49 7.08 15.04
C GLU A 195 21.31 7.24 13.75
N PHE A 196 22.57 7.62 13.87
CA PHE A 196 23.49 7.87 12.76
C PHE A 196 24.55 6.76 12.60
N TYR A 197 24.38 5.63 13.32
CA TYR A 197 25.17 4.41 13.12
C TYR A 197 24.51 3.50 12.07
N PRO A 198 25.29 2.77 11.25
CA PRO A 198 26.77 2.68 11.22
C PRO A 198 27.52 3.90 10.62
N GLY A 199 26.83 4.87 10.01
CA GLY A 199 27.41 5.92 9.17
C GLY A 199 28.48 6.79 9.84
N GLU A 200 28.31 7.20 11.11
CA GLU A 200 29.32 8.01 11.80
C GLU A 200 30.63 7.25 12.06
N ALA A 201 30.55 5.96 12.45
CA ALA A 201 31.71 5.10 12.64
C ALA A 201 32.44 4.87 11.31
N LEU A 202 31.71 4.54 10.24
CA LEU A 202 32.28 4.40 8.90
C LEU A 202 32.92 5.70 8.38
N ARG A 203 32.34 6.88 8.68
CA ARG A 203 32.93 8.19 8.33
C ARG A 203 34.22 8.48 9.10
N SER A 204 34.28 8.14 10.39
CA SER A 204 35.33 8.55 11.33
C SER A 204 36.49 7.56 11.41
N GLU A 205 36.20 6.27 11.53
CA GLU A 205 37.20 5.20 11.65
C GLU A 205 37.74 4.78 10.28
N GLN A 206 36.85 4.64 9.29
CA GLN A 206 37.17 4.05 7.98
C GLN A 206 37.17 5.06 6.82
N GLY A 207 36.92 6.34 7.10
CA GLY A 207 37.01 7.43 6.12
C GLY A 207 35.96 7.38 5.00
N TYR A 208 34.78 6.79 5.20
CA TYR A 208 33.72 6.75 4.20
C TYR A 208 33.25 8.16 3.82
N ARG A 209 32.97 8.39 2.53
CA ARG A 209 32.51 9.65 1.93
C ARG A 209 31.58 9.35 0.75
N PRO A 210 30.76 10.31 0.29
CA PRO A 210 29.95 10.14 -0.92
C PRO A 210 30.83 9.90 -2.15
N LYS A 211 30.43 8.96 -3.00
CA LYS A 211 31.08 8.69 -4.28
C LYS A 211 30.05 8.61 -5.40
N HIS A 212 29.05 7.75 -5.27
CA HIS A 212 27.96 7.62 -6.25
C HIS A 212 26.72 8.40 -5.79
N PRO A 213 26.04 9.16 -6.67
CA PRO A 213 24.74 9.75 -6.36
C PRO A 213 23.70 8.67 -6.04
N VAL A 214 22.83 8.91 -5.08
CA VAL A 214 21.85 7.94 -4.60
C VAL A 214 20.44 8.36 -5.03
N THR A 215 19.75 7.50 -5.76
CA THR A 215 18.29 7.64 -5.99
C THR A 215 17.54 6.52 -5.30
N MET A 216 16.62 6.88 -4.42
CA MET A 216 15.77 5.97 -3.65
C MET A 216 14.40 5.84 -4.32
N ILE A 217 13.94 4.61 -4.57
CA ILE A 217 12.63 4.29 -5.16
C ILE A 217 11.76 3.65 -4.06
N PRO A 218 10.75 4.36 -3.54
CA PRO A 218 9.91 3.87 -2.43
C PRO A 218 9.03 2.67 -2.80
N GLY A 219 8.62 1.89 -1.79
CA GLY A 219 7.65 0.80 -1.93
C GLY A 219 6.19 1.26 -1.96
N ILE A 220 5.26 0.30 -2.09
CA ILE A 220 3.82 0.57 -1.97
C ILE A 220 3.51 1.23 -0.63
N VAL A 221 2.48 2.08 -0.57
CA VAL A 221 2.02 2.87 0.59
C VAL A 221 3.04 3.78 1.29
N SER A 222 4.35 3.70 1.00
CA SER A 222 5.38 4.45 1.72
C SER A 222 5.48 5.93 1.34
N THR A 223 4.99 6.31 0.16
CA THR A 223 4.92 7.72 -0.26
C THR A 223 3.58 8.35 0.15
N GLY A 224 3.64 9.49 0.85
CA GLY A 224 2.44 10.29 1.19
C GLY A 224 1.74 10.89 -0.04
N LEU A 225 0.41 10.95 -0.04
CA LEU A 225 -0.40 11.47 -1.16
C LEU A 225 -1.13 12.76 -0.78
N GLU A 226 -0.82 13.88 -1.44
CA GLU A 226 -1.44 15.19 -1.24
C GLU A 226 -2.63 15.41 -2.19
N SER A 227 -3.76 15.96 -1.71
CA SER A 227 -4.90 16.28 -2.57
C SER A 227 -4.74 17.64 -3.26
N TRP A 228 -4.89 17.64 -4.58
CA TRP A 228 -4.91 18.80 -5.48
C TRP A 228 -6.31 19.05 -6.06
N SER A 229 -7.33 18.47 -5.42
CA SER A 229 -8.73 18.55 -5.82
C SER A 229 -9.33 19.92 -5.49
N THR A 230 -9.90 20.60 -6.48
CA THR A 230 -10.47 21.96 -6.32
C THR A 230 -11.96 22.06 -6.64
N THR A 231 -12.51 21.14 -7.43
CA THR A 231 -13.90 21.18 -7.93
C THR A 231 -14.84 20.19 -7.25
N HIS A 232 -14.36 19.02 -6.83
CA HIS A 232 -15.21 18.02 -6.18
C HIS A 232 -15.55 18.42 -4.72
N ASN A 233 -16.85 18.60 -4.43
CA ASN A 233 -17.34 19.24 -3.21
C ASN A 233 -16.80 18.65 -1.90
N CYS A 234 -16.68 17.32 -1.79
CA CYS A 234 -16.15 16.71 -0.57
C CYS A 234 -14.61 16.81 -0.49
N SER A 235 -13.92 16.84 -1.62
CA SER A 235 -12.46 16.83 -1.71
C SER A 235 -11.82 18.21 -1.51
N GLN A 236 -12.54 19.29 -1.84
CA GLN A 236 -12.02 20.66 -1.80
C GLN A 236 -11.49 21.08 -0.41
N LYS A 237 -12.13 20.63 0.68
CA LYS A 237 -11.68 20.87 2.06
C LYS A 237 -10.35 20.17 2.44
N TYR A 238 -9.86 19.27 1.58
CA TYR A 238 -8.58 18.58 1.71
C TYR A 238 -7.50 19.11 0.75
N PHE A 239 -7.76 20.18 0.00
CA PHE A 239 -6.76 20.81 -0.87
C PHE A 239 -5.46 21.10 -0.11
N ARG A 240 -4.34 20.63 -0.67
CA ARG A 240 -2.99 20.62 -0.10
C ARG A 240 -2.88 20.04 1.31
N LYS A 241 -3.62 18.95 1.57
CA LYS A 241 -3.43 18.07 2.72
C LYS A 241 -3.10 16.66 2.25
N ARG A 242 -2.26 15.96 3.02
CA ARG A 242 -1.89 14.56 2.79
C ARG A 242 -3.05 13.63 3.19
N MET A 243 -3.77 13.11 2.19
CA MET A 243 -4.85 12.12 2.34
C MET A 243 -4.33 10.71 2.66
N TRP A 244 -3.05 10.48 2.43
CA TRP A 244 -2.28 9.32 2.87
C TRP A 244 -0.99 9.81 3.56
N GLY A 245 -0.65 9.26 4.72
CA GLY A 245 0.58 9.61 5.46
C GLY A 245 0.57 10.93 6.25
N THR A 246 -0.53 11.26 6.94
CA THR A 246 -0.56 12.20 8.10
C THR A 246 -1.77 11.92 9.01
N THR A 247 -1.87 12.61 10.16
CA THR A 247 -3.11 12.65 10.97
C THR A 247 -4.34 13.18 10.22
N THR A 248 -4.19 13.83 9.05
CA THR A 248 -5.33 14.19 8.19
C THR A 248 -6.00 12.95 7.58
N MET A 249 -5.23 11.90 7.25
CA MET A 249 -5.77 10.62 6.76
C MET A 249 -6.75 10.03 7.77
N PHE A 250 -6.34 9.88 9.03
CA PHE A 250 -7.20 9.35 10.09
C PHE A 250 -8.43 10.25 10.33
N LYS A 251 -8.25 11.58 10.37
CA LYS A 251 -9.36 12.53 10.52
C LYS A 251 -10.36 12.43 9.35
N ALA A 252 -9.89 12.18 8.12
CA ALA A 252 -10.73 11.96 6.95
C ALA A 252 -11.47 10.61 6.98
N VAL A 253 -10.77 9.50 7.29
CA VAL A 253 -11.41 8.17 7.38
C VAL A 253 -12.50 8.12 8.47
N LEU A 254 -12.26 8.75 9.62
CA LEU A 254 -13.17 8.70 10.78
C LEU A 254 -14.37 9.63 10.67
N LEU A 255 -14.24 10.79 10.02
CA LEU A 255 -15.29 11.83 9.97
C LEU A 255 -15.95 11.95 8.58
N ASP A 256 -15.31 11.42 7.55
CA ASP A 256 -15.56 11.70 6.14
C ASP A 256 -15.25 10.48 5.24
N LYS A 257 -15.51 9.27 5.75
CA LYS A 257 -15.18 7.97 5.11
C LYS A 257 -15.39 7.96 3.59
N ASP A 258 -16.60 8.29 3.14
CA ASP A 258 -16.96 8.24 1.72
C ASP A 258 -16.11 9.20 0.87
N CYS A 259 -15.81 10.39 1.40
CA CYS A 259 -14.91 11.34 0.76
C CYS A 259 -13.49 10.77 0.64
N TRP A 260 -12.99 10.11 1.68
CA TRP A 260 -11.68 9.47 1.64
C TRP A 260 -11.65 8.35 0.58
N ILE A 261 -12.70 7.52 0.49
CA ILE A 261 -12.86 6.53 -0.59
C ILE A 261 -12.83 7.21 -1.96
N THR A 262 -13.65 8.25 -2.19
CA THR A 262 -13.70 8.96 -3.48
C THR A 262 -12.35 9.56 -3.88
N ASN A 263 -11.51 9.99 -2.93
CA ASN A 263 -10.18 10.50 -3.23
C ASN A 263 -9.15 9.39 -3.50
N MET A 264 -9.21 8.28 -2.76
CA MET A 264 -8.22 7.20 -2.84
C MET A 264 -8.51 6.18 -3.94
N ARG A 265 -9.77 5.98 -4.32
CA ARG A 265 -10.19 5.14 -5.44
C ARG A 265 -9.72 5.73 -6.78
N LEU A 266 -9.28 4.86 -7.69
CA LEU A 266 -9.05 5.22 -9.09
C LEU A 266 -10.30 4.88 -9.92
N ASP A 267 -10.45 5.55 -11.05
CA ASP A 267 -11.46 5.22 -12.06
C ASP A 267 -11.19 3.81 -12.64
N PRO A 268 -12.14 2.86 -12.60
CA PRO A 268 -11.88 1.48 -13.00
C PRO A 268 -11.53 1.28 -14.48
N LYS A 269 -11.97 2.19 -15.36
CA LYS A 269 -11.87 2.03 -16.83
C LYS A 269 -10.62 2.70 -17.41
N THR A 270 -10.08 3.70 -16.72
CA THR A 270 -8.86 4.42 -17.13
C THR A 270 -7.66 4.16 -16.21
N GLY A 271 -7.88 3.71 -14.97
CA GLY A 271 -6.82 3.55 -13.97
C GLY A 271 -6.21 4.89 -13.50
N LEU A 272 -6.97 5.99 -13.58
CA LEU A 272 -6.55 7.36 -13.24
C LEU A 272 -7.41 7.96 -12.11
N ASP A 273 -7.13 9.20 -11.69
CA ASP A 273 -7.99 9.88 -10.70
C ASP A 273 -9.40 10.15 -11.28
N PRO A 274 -10.50 9.90 -10.54
CA PRO A 274 -11.87 10.22 -10.98
C PRO A 274 -12.11 11.70 -11.27
N GLU A 275 -13.18 12.04 -11.99
CA GLU A 275 -13.47 13.43 -12.36
C GLU A 275 -13.61 14.35 -11.12
N GLY A 276 -12.89 15.49 -11.16
CA GLY A 276 -12.83 16.46 -10.07
C GLY A 276 -11.94 16.06 -8.88
N VAL A 277 -11.47 14.81 -8.83
CA VAL A 277 -10.47 14.32 -7.88
C VAL A 277 -9.08 14.45 -8.48
N ARG A 278 -8.10 14.83 -7.65
CA ARG A 278 -6.67 14.81 -7.99
C ARG A 278 -5.88 14.49 -6.72
N LEU A 279 -5.23 13.33 -6.64
CA LEU A 279 -4.16 13.09 -5.66
C LEU A 279 -2.80 13.07 -6.35
N ARG A 280 -1.76 13.59 -5.71
CA ARG A 280 -0.38 13.55 -6.22
C ARG A 280 0.58 13.13 -5.12
N ALA A 281 1.65 12.45 -5.49
CA ALA A 281 2.72 12.10 -4.56
C ALA A 281 3.32 13.37 -3.95
N ALA A 282 3.50 13.39 -2.62
CA ALA A 282 4.41 14.32 -1.96
C ALA A 282 5.81 14.22 -2.58
N GLN A 283 6.61 15.29 -2.48
CA GLN A 283 7.88 15.43 -3.20
C GLN A 283 9.03 15.74 -2.23
N GLY A 284 10.25 15.32 -2.57
CA GLY A 284 11.42 15.45 -1.70
C GLY A 284 11.46 14.39 -0.60
N LEU A 285 12.51 14.41 0.24
CA LEU A 285 12.75 13.38 1.27
C LEU A 285 11.58 13.22 2.25
N GLU A 286 10.95 14.34 2.62
CA GLU A 286 9.74 14.41 3.48
C GLU A 286 8.53 13.61 2.97
N ALA A 287 8.59 13.04 1.75
CA ALA A 287 7.52 12.25 1.17
C ALA A 287 7.46 10.80 1.68
N ALA A 288 8.58 10.25 2.19
CA ALA A 288 8.67 8.87 2.69
C ALA A 288 9.73 8.66 3.79
N ASP A 289 10.32 9.70 4.38
CA ASP A 289 11.20 9.59 5.55
C ASP A 289 10.45 9.07 6.79
N TYR A 290 9.31 9.68 7.10
CA TYR A 290 8.34 9.25 8.10
C TYR A 290 6.94 9.17 7.48
N PHE A 291 6.23 8.05 7.71
CA PHE A 291 4.86 7.88 7.23
C PHE A 291 3.86 8.70 8.06
N VAL A 292 4.08 8.73 9.38
CA VAL A 292 3.46 9.63 10.35
C VAL A 292 4.52 9.97 11.41
N GLN A 293 4.29 11.00 12.21
CA GLN A 293 5.19 11.33 13.32
C GLN A 293 5.37 10.11 14.25
N GLY A 294 6.63 9.74 14.55
CA GLY A 294 6.99 8.54 15.29
C GLY A 294 7.09 7.24 14.47
N TYR A 295 6.67 7.23 13.19
CA TYR A 295 6.79 6.06 12.31
C TYR A 295 7.72 6.35 11.13
N TRP A 296 8.97 5.91 11.23
CA TRP A 296 9.94 6.02 10.14
C TRP A 296 9.73 4.97 9.04
N VAL A 297 10.14 5.31 7.81
CA VAL A 297 10.33 4.35 6.71
C VAL A 297 11.73 4.51 6.13
N TRP A 298 12.03 5.59 5.41
CA TRP A 298 13.37 5.84 4.86
C TRP A 298 14.30 6.64 5.79
N ALA A 299 13.81 7.18 6.91
CA ALA A 299 14.61 8.02 7.80
C ALA A 299 15.95 7.41 8.28
N PRO A 300 16.08 6.12 8.66
CA PRO A 300 17.37 5.57 9.09
C PRO A 300 18.42 5.54 7.97
N ILE A 301 18.02 5.18 6.75
CA ILE A 301 18.86 5.24 5.54
C ILE A 301 19.29 6.69 5.25
N ILE A 302 18.35 7.63 5.30
CA ILE A 302 18.59 9.07 5.06
C ILE A 302 19.54 9.65 6.11
N LYS A 303 19.35 9.35 7.39
CA LYS A 303 20.26 9.76 8.50
C LYS A 303 21.67 9.21 8.29
N ASN A 304 21.78 7.93 7.91
CA ASN A 304 23.08 7.28 7.69
C ASN A 304 23.82 7.74 6.41
N LEU A 305 23.10 8.03 5.33
CA LEU A 305 23.68 8.67 4.14
C LEU A 305 24.18 10.08 4.47
N ALA A 306 23.36 10.87 5.17
CA ALA A 306 23.78 12.19 5.67
C ALA A 306 24.99 12.10 6.62
N ALA A 307 25.07 11.06 7.45
CA ALA A 307 26.20 10.82 8.34
C ALA A 307 27.52 10.70 7.58
N ILE A 308 27.61 10.00 6.45
CA ILE A 308 28.85 9.94 5.66
C ILE A 308 29.07 11.17 4.75
N GLY A 309 28.03 11.99 4.53
CA GLY A 309 28.12 13.31 3.87
C GLY A 309 27.18 13.54 2.68
N TYR A 310 26.11 12.76 2.51
CA TYR A 310 25.09 13.02 1.49
C TYR A 310 24.16 14.18 1.89
N ASP A 311 23.59 14.86 0.89
CA ASP A 311 22.60 15.92 1.03
C ASP A 311 21.63 15.95 -0.17
N ASN A 312 20.72 16.94 -0.20
CA ASN A 312 19.73 17.09 -1.27
C ASN A 312 20.31 17.33 -2.69
N ASN A 313 21.63 17.51 -2.84
CA ASN A 313 22.29 17.68 -4.14
C ASN A 313 22.78 16.35 -4.73
N ASN A 314 23.01 15.33 -3.90
CA ASN A 314 23.51 14.01 -4.32
C ASN A 314 22.64 12.83 -3.85
N MET A 315 21.55 13.10 -3.12
CA MET A 315 20.53 12.14 -2.71
C MET A 315 19.13 12.59 -3.18
N HIS A 316 18.42 11.69 -3.86
CA HIS A 316 17.11 11.94 -4.46
C HIS A 316 16.11 10.85 -4.05
N LEU A 317 14.92 11.22 -3.57
CA LEU A 317 13.78 10.29 -3.43
C LEU A 317 12.86 10.43 -4.64
N ALA A 318 12.74 9.37 -5.43
CA ALA A 318 11.87 9.29 -6.60
C ALA A 318 10.43 8.93 -6.17
N SER A 319 9.78 9.84 -5.45
CA SER A 319 8.42 9.69 -4.90
C SER A 319 7.32 9.64 -5.98
N TYR A 320 6.47 8.61 -5.94
CA TYR A 320 5.40 8.35 -6.92
C TYR A 320 4.06 7.92 -6.29
N ASP A 321 2.98 7.97 -7.08
CA ASP A 321 1.63 7.55 -6.68
C ASP A 321 1.45 6.05 -6.86
N TRP A 322 1.80 5.31 -5.81
CA TRP A 322 1.79 3.84 -5.73
C TRP A 322 0.44 3.15 -5.97
N ARG A 323 -0.65 3.90 -6.19
CA ARG A 323 -1.95 3.36 -6.60
C ARG A 323 -2.00 3.06 -8.10
N LEU A 324 -1.33 3.86 -8.92
CA LEU A 324 -1.39 3.79 -10.38
C LEU A 324 -0.75 2.51 -10.93
N SER A 325 -1.20 2.06 -12.10
CA SER A 325 -0.44 1.10 -12.90
C SER A 325 0.86 1.73 -13.40
N PHE A 326 1.86 0.91 -13.73
CA PHE A 326 3.19 1.44 -14.09
C PHE A 326 3.16 2.21 -15.40
N ALA A 327 2.34 1.82 -16.38
CA ALA A 327 2.08 2.62 -17.57
C ALA A 327 1.48 3.99 -17.20
N ASN A 328 0.53 4.04 -16.27
CA ASN A 328 -0.11 5.29 -15.85
C ASN A 328 0.79 6.21 -15.00
N LEU A 329 1.86 5.71 -14.38
CA LEU A 329 2.90 6.56 -13.78
C LEU A 329 3.54 7.48 -14.82
N GLU A 330 3.75 7.01 -16.05
CA GLU A 330 4.22 7.84 -17.15
C GLU A 330 3.08 8.65 -17.78
N ASN A 331 1.93 8.03 -18.08
CA ASN A 331 0.81 8.71 -18.74
C ASN A 331 0.26 9.91 -17.96
N ARG A 332 0.20 9.82 -16.61
CA ARG A 332 -0.39 10.87 -15.76
C ARG A 332 0.63 11.90 -15.28
N ASP A 333 1.79 11.43 -14.81
CA ASP A 333 2.76 12.25 -14.07
C ASP A 333 4.11 12.41 -14.79
N SER A 334 4.34 11.67 -15.88
CA SER A 334 5.64 11.54 -16.59
C SER A 334 6.77 11.07 -15.67
N TYR A 335 6.47 10.14 -14.76
CA TYR A 335 7.37 9.70 -13.70
C TYR A 335 8.69 9.12 -14.22
N PHE A 336 8.67 8.26 -15.23
CA PHE A 336 9.88 7.65 -15.78
C PHE A 336 10.68 8.63 -16.64
N SER A 337 10.02 9.53 -17.37
CA SER A 337 10.70 10.65 -18.05
C SER A 337 11.40 11.59 -17.06
N ARG A 338 10.78 11.87 -15.91
CA ARG A 338 11.40 12.65 -14.81
C ARG A 338 12.58 11.90 -14.19
N LEU A 339 12.41 10.62 -13.88
CA LEU A 339 13.47 9.77 -13.32
C LEU A 339 14.68 9.70 -14.26
N LYS A 340 14.47 9.41 -15.55
CA LYS A 340 15.51 9.43 -16.59
C LYS A 340 16.26 10.76 -16.61
N SER A 341 15.53 11.88 -16.67
CA SER A 341 16.10 13.24 -16.69
C SER A 341 16.90 13.57 -15.42
N SER A 342 16.45 13.10 -14.26
CA SER A 342 17.12 13.25 -12.97
C SER A 342 18.47 12.51 -12.95
N LEU A 343 18.48 11.26 -13.44
CA LEU A 343 19.67 10.41 -13.50
C LEU A 343 20.71 10.89 -14.54
N GLU A 344 20.25 11.41 -15.69
CA GLU A 344 21.11 12.08 -16.70
C GLU A 344 21.73 13.38 -16.16
N LEU A 345 20.93 14.20 -15.47
CA LEU A 345 21.43 15.43 -14.83
C LEU A 345 22.44 15.12 -13.71
N SER A 346 22.14 14.14 -12.87
CA SER A 346 23.01 13.67 -11.78
C SER A 346 24.39 13.21 -12.29
N LEU A 347 24.43 12.36 -13.32
CA LEU A 347 25.67 11.95 -13.98
C LEU A 347 26.43 13.15 -14.56
N LYS A 348 25.72 14.08 -15.20
CA LYS A 348 26.32 15.28 -15.83
C LYS A 348 26.89 16.28 -14.82
N VAL A 349 26.32 16.37 -13.62
CA VAL A 349 26.75 17.29 -12.55
C VAL A 349 27.88 16.69 -11.71
N THR A 350 27.82 15.40 -11.41
CA THR A 350 28.79 14.74 -10.52
C THR A 350 29.93 14.04 -11.24
N GLY A 351 29.74 13.66 -12.50
CA GLY A 351 30.66 12.79 -13.25
C GLY A 351 30.55 11.30 -12.92
N GLU A 352 29.66 10.93 -11.98
CA GLU A 352 29.57 9.59 -11.41
C GLU A 352 28.21 8.94 -11.72
N LYS A 353 28.22 7.63 -11.93
CA LYS A 353 26.99 6.87 -12.15
C LYS A 353 26.18 6.71 -10.87
N ASN A 354 24.86 6.65 -11.03
CA ASN A 354 23.91 6.59 -9.92
C ASN A 354 23.82 5.18 -9.31
N VAL A 355 23.74 5.09 -7.98
CA VAL A 355 23.24 3.90 -7.28
C VAL A 355 21.74 4.07 -7.09
N LEU A 356 20.98 3.07 -7.55
CA LEU A 356 19.53 3.05 -7.47
C LEU A 356 19.12 2.08 -6.36
N VAL A 357 18.57 2.61 -5.28
CA VAL A 357 18.15 1.86 -4.10
C VAL A 357 16.63 1.75 -4.12
N ALA A 358 16.09 0.55 -4.25
CA ALA A 358 14.65 0.35 -4.31
C ALA A 358 14.19 -0.57 -3.18
N HIS A 359 13.02 -0.27 -2.62
CA HIS A 359 12.41 -1.07 -1.55
C HIS A 359 11.07 -1.66 -1.99
N SER A 360 10.84 -2.93 -1.66
CA SER A 360 9.54 -3.58 -1.86
C SER A 360 9.04 -3.42 -3.32
N MET A 361 7.79 -3.00 -3.54
CA MET A 361 7.23 -2.71 -4.86
C MET A 361 8.11 -1.77 -5.72
N GLY A 362 8.87 -0.86 -5.10
CA GLY A 362 9.79 0.04 -5.78
C GLY A 362 10.83 -0.69 -6.64
N SER A 363 11.23 -1.89 -6.24
CA SER A 363 12.13 -2.74 -7.03
C SER A 363 11.48 -3.24 -8.32
N THR A 364 10.17 -3.51 -8.31
CA THR A 364 9.42 -3.89 -9.52
C THR A 364 9.15 -2.69 -10.43
N VAL A 365 8.95 -1.49 -9.86
CA VAL A 365 8.87 -0.21 -10.59
C VAL A 365 10.22 0.11 -11.26
N LEU A 366 11.34 -0.16 -10.59
CA LEU A 366 12.68 0.03 -11.13
C LEU A 366 13.03 -0.99 -12.23
N PHE A 367 12.61 -2.26 -12.06
CA PHE A 367 12.74 -3.27 -13.11
C PHE A 367 11.97 -2.87 -14.38
N TYR A 368 10.73 -2.38 -14.24
CA TYR A 368 9.95 -1.79 -15.34
C TYR A 368 10.66 -0.58 -15.97
N PHE A 369 11.23 0.32 -15.17
CA PHE A 369 11.97 1.47 -15.67
C PHE A 369 13.14 1.07 -16.58
N PHE A 370 13.87 0.00 -16.27
CA PHE A 370 14.97 -0.48 -17.11
C PHE A 370 14.50 -0.89 -18.52
N LYS A 371 13.37 -1.61 -18.64
CA LYS A 371 12.79 -1.94 -19.95
C LYS A 371 12.24 -0.70 -20.65
N TRP A 372 11.50 0.14 -19.91
CA TRP A 372 10.92 1.37 -20.44
C TRP A 372 11.99 2.30 -21.02
N VAL A 373 13.13 2.48 -20.36
CA VAL A 373 14.18 3.42 -20.80
C VAL A 373 14.99 2.88 -21.98
N GLU A 374 15.18 1.56 -22.10
CA GLU A 374 15.77 0.93 -23.29
C GLU A 374 14.83 0.96 -24.51
N SER A 375 13.52 0.97 -24.31
CA SER A 375 12.50 0.83 -25.36
C SER A 375 12.34 2.07 -26.26
N GLU A 376 12.13 1.81 -27.55
CA GLU A 376 11.75 2.81 -28.57
C GLU A 376 10.32 3.33 -28.40
N ASP A 377 9.43 2.60 -27.73
CA ASP A 377 8.07 3.09 -27.42
C ASP A 377 8.01 3.83 -26.07
N GLY A 378 9.05 3.67 -25.24
CA GLY A 378 9.20 4.33 -23.95
C GLY A 378 10.20 5.48 -23.97
N GLY A 379 11.21 5.38 -23.10
CA GLY A 379 12.15 6.45 -22.79
C GLY A 379 13.23 6.74 -23.83
N LYS A 380 13.38 5.90 -24.88
CA LYS A 380 14.30 6.14 -26.01
C LYS A 380 15.74 6.47 -25.58
N GLY A 381 16.23 5.78 -24.53
CA GLY A 381 17.62 5.84 -24.11
C GLY A 381 18.53 4.95 -24.97
N GLY A 382 17.97 3.93 -25.60
CA GLY A 382 18.72 2.89 -26.32
C GLY A 382 19.35 1.86 -25.38
N PRO A 383 19.88 0.75 -25.93
CA PRO A 383 20.25 -0.45 -25.16
C PRO A 383 21.44 -0.27 -24.22
N ASN A 384 22.21 0.82 -24.33
CA ASN A 384 23.34 1.10 -23.44
C ASN A 384 22.97 2.09 -22.31
N TRP A 385 21.75 2.65 -22.29
CA TRP A 385 21.43 3.74 -21.36
C TRP A 385 21.62 3.34 -19.90
N VAL A 386 21.13 2.16 -19.49
CA VAL A 386 21.30 1.65 -18.13
C VAL A 386 22.78 1.37 -17.83
N ASN A 387 23.50 0.76 -18.78
CA ASN A 387 24.93 0.50 -18.68
C ASN A 387 25.75 1.75 -18.38
N ASP A 388 25.35 2.90 -18.93
CA ASP A 388 26.15 4.12 -18.91
C ASP A 388 25.73 5.09 -17.78
N HIS A 389 24.48 5.04 -17.29
CA HIS A 389 23.96 5.93 -16.23
C HIS A 389 23.84 5.30 -14.84
N VAL A 390 23.79 3.96 -14.75
CA VAL A 390 23.60 3.21 -13.50
C VAL A 390 24.87 2.48 -13.10
N HIS A 391 25.26 2.60 -11.83
CA HIS A 391 26.36 1.85 -11.23
C HIS A 391 25.86 0.54 -10.64
N THR A 392 24.78 0.62 -9.87
CA THR A 392 24.29 -0.47 -9.04
C THR A 392 22.80 -0.35 -8.85
N PHE A 393 22.10 -1.48 -8.91
CA PHE A 393 20.74 -1.64 -8.41
C PHE A 393 20.81 -2.36 -7.06
N VAL A 394 20.39 -1.69 -5.98
CA VAL A 394 20.23 -2.28 -4.66
C VAL A 394 18.75 -2.59 -4.48
N ASN A 395 18.41 -3.88 -4.53
CA ASN A 395 17.06 -4.42 -4.38
C ASN A 395 16.84 -4.79 -2.91
N ILE A 396 16.15 -3.95 -2.14
CA ILE A 396 15.83 -4.21 -0.73
C ILE A 396 14.44 -4.84 -0.63
N ALA A 397 14.35 -6.10 -0.19
CA ALA A 397 13.09 -6.82 0.04
C ALA A 397 12.08 -6.78 -1.14
N GLY A 398 12.56 -6.75 -2.38
CA GLY A 398 11.70 -6.63 -3.56
C GLY A 398 10.92 -7.93 -3.85
N PRO A 399 9.58 -7.90 -4.00
CA PRO A 399 8.76 -9.06 -4.32
C PRO A 399 8.78 -9.35 -5.82
N MET A 400 9.90 -9.87 -6.33
CA MET A 400 10.13 -10.06 -7.76
C MET A 400 9.06 -10.97 -8.40
N LEU A 401 8.57 -11.97 -7.67
CA LEU A 401 7.49 -12.85 -8.15
C LEU A 401 6.10 -12.47 -7.60
N GLY A 402 5.93 -11.32 -6.95
CA GLY A 402 4.68 -10.91 -6.29
C GLY A 402 4.45 -11.55 -4.91
N VAL A 403 3.31 -11.30 -4.26
CA VAL A 403 3.00 -11.83 -2.91
C VAL A 403 1.59 -12.41 -2.83
N PRO A 404 1.35 -13.56 -2.17
CA PRO A 404 0.01 -14.13 -1.98
C PRO A 404 -1.01 -13.16 -1.37
N LYS A 405 -0.53 -12.24 -0.53
CA LYS A 405 -1.30 -11.15 0.09
C LYS A 405 -2.08 -10.28 -0.90
N THR A 406 -1.56 -10.04 -2.10
CA THR A 406 -2.28 -9.22 -3.09
C THR A 406 -3.48 -9.96 -3.69
N LEU A 407 -3.36 -11.27 -3.91
CA LEU A 407 -4.48 -12.14 -4.33
C LEU A 407 -5.61 -12.08 -3.30
N ALA A 408 -5.33 -12.30 -2.01
CA ALA A 408 -6.33 -12.22 -0.94
C ALA A 408 -7.00 -10.82 -0.87
N ALA A 409 -6.21 -9.75 -1.03
CA ALA A 409 -6.70 -8.38 -1.08
C ALA A 409 -7.69 -8.14 -2.24
N VAL A 410 -7.34 -8.48 -3.49
CA VAL A 410 -8.23 -8.22 -4.65
C VAL A 410 -9.39 -9.22 -4.77
N LEU A 411 -9.23 -10.43 -4.24
CA LEU A 411 -10.24 -11.49 -4.24
C LEU A 411 -11.32 -11.23 -3.19
N SER A 412 -10.98 -11.26 -1.90
CA SER A 412 -11.95 -11.17 -0.78
C SER A 412 -11.90 -9.87 0.03
N GLY A 413 -10.95 -8.97 -0.24
CA GLY A 413 -10.80 -7.72 0.53
C GLY A 413 -10.22 -7.95 1.93
N GLU A 414 -9.40 -8.98 2.12
CA GLU A 414 -8.84 -9.40 3.41
C GLU A 414 -7.31 -9.30 3.39
N VAL A 415 -6.73 -8.71 4.45
CA VAL A 415 -5.30 -8.33 4.53
C VAL A 415 -4.80 -8.40 5.99
N ARG A 416 -4.56 -9.60 6.49
CA ARG A 416 -4.31 -9.86 7.92
C ARG A 416 -2.85 -9.61 8.35
N ASP A 417 -2.49 -8.32 8.38
CA ASP A 417 -1.27 -7.66 8.89
C ASP A 417 0.05 -8.01 8.15
N THR A 418 1.23 -8.42 8.68
CA THR A 418 1.80 -8.51 10.04
C THR A 418 3.17 -7.79 10.07
N ALA A 419 3.15 -6.47 9.86
CA ALA A 419 4.34 -5.61 9.69
C ALA A 419 4.12 -4.14 10.15
N GLN A 420 3.60 -3.97 11.37
CA GLN A 420 3.44 -2.72 12.17
C GLN A 420 2.58 -1.59 11.59
N LEU A 421 2.75 -1.22 10.32
CA LEU A 421 1.83 -0.36 9.57
C LEU A 421 0.40 -0.93 9.54
N GLY A 422 0.25 -2.25 9.59
CA GLY A 422 -1.04 -2.94 9.59
C GLY A 422 -1.86 -2.74 10.88
N VAL A 423 -1.23 -2.76 12.06
CA VAL A 423 -1.96 -2.74 13.35
C VAL A 423 -2.79 -1.45 13.52
N VAL A 424 -2.43 -0.37 12.81
CA VAL A 424 -3.24 0.85 12.71
C VAL A 424 -3.96 0.96 11.36
N SER A 425 -3.26 0.83 10.22
CA SER A 425 -3.88 1.05 8.90
C SER A 425 -4.80 -0.08 8.48
N ALA A 426 -4.39 -1.34 8.65
CA ALA A 426 -5.27 -2.49 8.40
C ALA A 426 -6.38 -2.57 9.46
N TYR A 427 -6.12 -2.29 10.75
CA TYR A 427 -7.19 -2.20 11.76
C TYR A 427 -8.24 -1.13 11.41
N VAL A 428 -7.83 0.07 10.98
CA VAL A 428 -8.77 1.11 10.54
C VAL A 428 -9.52 0.67 9.27
N LEU A 429 -8.84 0.07 8.29
CA LEU A 429 -9.49 -0.44 7.07
C LEU A 429 -10.41 -1.65 7.35
N GLU A 430 -10.10 -2.50 8.33
CA GLU A 430 -10.90 -3.68 8.72
C GLU A 430 -12.10 -3.33 9.62
N LYS A 431 -11.99 -2.33 10.49
CA LYS A 431 -13.08 -1.94 11.41
C LYS A 431 -14.06 -0.93 10.82
N PHE A 432 -13.62 -0.04 9.90
CA PHE A 432 -14.46 1.03 9.37
C PHE A 432 -15.01 0.76 7.96
N PHE A 433 -14.52 -0.28 7.26
CA PHE A 433 -14.93 -0.64 5.90
C PHE A 433 -15.35 -2.10 5.85
N SER A 434 -16.32 -2.41 4.99
CA SER A 434 -16.68 -3.78 4.62
C SER A 434 -15.60 -4.40 3.72
N ARG A 435 -15.65 -5.73 3.58
CA ARG A 435 -14.81 -6.46 2.60
C ARG A 435 -15.05 -6.00 1.17
N ARG A 436 -16.30 -5.72 0.81
CA ARG A 436 -16.66 -5.18 -0.51
C ARG A 436 -16.02 -3.83 -0.79
N GLU A 437 -16.14 -2.87 0.13
CA GLU A 437 -15.51 -1.55 -0.03
C GLU A 437 -13.98 -1.64 -0.15
N ARG A 438 -13.33 -2.57 0.58
CA ARG A 438 -11.89 -2.81 0.43
C ARG A 438 -11.54 -3.47 -0.91
N ALA A 439 -12.26 -4.52 -1.31
CA ALA A 439 -12.01 -5.19 -2.59
C ALA A 439 -12.26 -4.25 -3.79
N ASP A 440 -13.35 -3.47 -3.80
CA ASP A 440 -13.63 -2.46 -4.82
C ASP A 440 -12.51 -1.39 -4.89
N LEU A 441 -11.96 -0.98 -3.73
CA LEU A 441 -10.84 -0.04 -3.66
C LEU A 441 -9.53 -0.67 -4.14
N PHE A 442 -9.18 -1.86 -3.67
CA PHE A 442 -7.96 -2.59 -4.03
C PHE A 442 -7.94 -3.01 -5.51
N ARG A 443 -9.09 -3.38 -6.07
CA ARG A 443 -9.26 -3.62 -7.52
C ARG A 443 -9.01 -2.35 -8.35
N SER A 444 -9.30 -1.17 -7.82
CA SER A 444 -8.95 0.09 -8.52
C SER A 444 -7.43 0.38 -8.53
N TRP A 445 -6.64 -0.23 -7.66
CA TRP A 445 -5.21 0.05 -7.53
C TRP A 445 -4.36 -0.87 -8.43
N GLY A 446 -4.06 -0.39 -9.63
CA GLY A 446 -3.13 -1.05 -10.56
C GLY A 446 -1.75 -1.31 -9.96
N GLY A 447 -1.26 -0.40 -9.10
CA GLY A 447 0.02 -0.57 -8.40
C GLY A 447 0.02 -1.77 -7.45
N LEU A 448 -1.05 -1.98 -6.68
CA LEU A 448 -1.23 -3.18 -5.85
C LEU A 448 -1.29 -4.44 -6.73
N THR A 449 -2.02 -4.35 -7.84
CA THR A 449 -2.20 -5.45 -8.81
C THR A 449 -0.88 -5.89 -9.47
N SER A 450 0.10 -4.99 -9.60
CA SER A 450 1.45 -5.33 -10.10
C SER A 450 2.17 -6.42 -9.29
N MET A 451 1.80 -6.60 -8.02
CA MET A 451 2.40 -7.58 -7.10
C MET A 451 1.58 -8.87 -6.97
N ILE A 452 0.68 -9.17 -7.90
CA ILE A 452 0.08 -10.50 -8.00
C ILE A 452 1.18 -11.56 -8.23
N PRO A 453 1.06 -12.75 -7.59
CA PRO A 453 1.96 -13.88 -7.81
C PRO A 453 2.18 -14.22 -9.29
N LYS A 454 3.44 -14.37 -9.69
CA LYS A 454 3.89 -14.60 -11.08
C LYS A 454 4.41 -16.01 -11.28
N GLY A 455 4.34 -16.50 -12.52
CA GLY A 455 4.78 -17.83 -12.93
C GLY A 455 3.80 -18.97 -12.60
N GLY A 456 2.64 -18.66 -12.01
CA GLY A 456 1.57 -19.64 -11.78
C GLY A 456 2.03 -20.87 -11.01
N ASN A 457 1.51 -22.04 -11.40
CA ASN A 457 1.84 -23.30 -10.73
C ASN A 457 3.34 -23.71 -10.83
N ARG A 458 4.12 -23.13 -11.76
CA ARG A 458 5.56 -23.41 -11.93
C ARG A 458 6.42 -22.90 -10.77
N ILE A 459 6.01 -21.77 -10.18
CA ILE A 459 6.64 -21.16 -9.00
C ILE A 459 5.94 -21.63 -7.73
N TRP A 460 4.61 -21.52 -7.68
CA TRP A 460 3.86 -21.57 -6.43
C TRP A 460 3.35 -22.96 -6.05
N GLY A 461 3.55 -23.96 -6.92
CA GLY A 461 3.20 -25.36 -6.71
C GLY A 461 1.90 -25.81 -7.37
N THR A 462 1.59 -27.09 -7.16
CA THR A 462 0.37 -27.78 -7.60
C THR A 462 -0.31 -28.41 -6.38
N ILE A 463 -1.53 -28.94 -6.51
CA ILE A 463 -2.21 -29.65 -5.39
C ILE A 463 -1.46 -30.90 -4.87
N HIS A 464 -0.35 -31.31 -5.51
CA HIS A 464 0.53 -32.40 -5.06
C HIS A 464 1.79 -31.93 -4.31
N GLY A 465 2.09 -30.63 -4.31
CA GLY A 465 3.30 -30.08 -3.70
C GLY A 465 3.75 -28.73 -4.26
N ALA A 466 4.50 -27.97 -3.47
CA ALA A 466 5.20 -26.74 -3.87
C ALA A 466 6.72 -26.83 -3.63
N PRO A 467 7.55 -25.98 -4.30
CA PRO A 467 9.01 -25.99 -4.13
C PRO A 467 9.48 -25.73 -2.70
N ASP A 468 8.72 -24.95 -1.94
CA ASP A 468 8.99 -24.51 -0.58
C ASP A 468 8.24 -25.30 0.51
N ASP A 469 7.70 -26.49 0.16
CA ASP A 469 7.11 -27.42 1.13
C ASP A 469 8.18 -27.98 2.09
N GLY A 470 7.89 -27.92 3.39
CA GLY A 470 8.76 -28.38 4.47
C GLY A 470 8.39 -27.76 5.81
N ILE A 471 9.06 -28.18 6.88
CA ILE A 471 9.02 -27.48 8.17
C ILE A 471 10.02 -26.32 8.12
N HIS A 472 9.54 -25.11 8.45
CA HIS A 472 10.33 -23.88 8.49
C HIS A 472 10.52 -23.46 9.96
N ASP A 473 11.35 -24.20 10.70
CA ASP A 473 11.68 -23.87 12.10
C ASP A 473 12.66 -22.68 12.14
N GLU A 474 12.28 -21.58 12.82
CA GLU A 474 13.13 -20.38 12.96
C GLU A 474 14.50 -20.69 13.60
N GLU A 475 14.57 -21.72 14.46
CA GLU A 475 15.82 -22.21 15.05
C GLU A 475 16.81 -22.75 14.00
N GLU A 476 16.34 -23.37 12.91
CA GLU A 476 17.23 -24.00 11.92
C GLU A 476 18.02 -22.95 11.12
N THR A 477 17.37 -21.87 10.69
CA THR A 477 18.04 -20.75 10.01
C THR A 477 19.02 -20.02 10.94
N LEU A 478 18.67 -19.85 12.23
CA LEU A 478 19.56 -19.28 13.25
C LEU A 478 20.75 -20.20 13.59
N VAL A 479 20.62 -21.51 13.42
CA VAL A 479 21.74 -22.47 13.54
C VAL A 479 22.67 -22.37 12.31
N GLN A 480 22.13 -22.31 11.09
CA GLN A 480 22.95 -22.11 9.89
C GLN A 480 23.73 -20.78 9.92
N GLU A 481 23.13 -19.70 10.44
CA GLU A 481 23.83 -18.43 10.66
C GLU A 481 25.06 -18.60 11.57
N LYS A 482 24.92 -19.27 12.72
CA LYS A 482 26.03 -19.49 13.67
C LYS A 482 27.14 -20.36 13.09
N ILE A 483 26.75 -21.45 12.42
CA ILE A 483 27.69 -22.36 11.72
C ILE A 483 28.52 -21.58 10.70
N SER A 484 27.87 -20.74 9.88
CA SER A 484 28.57 -19.93 8.88
C SER A 484 29.56 -18.91 9.47
N LYS A 485 29.30 -18.44 10.70
CA LYS A 485 30.11 -17.45 11.42
C LYS A 485 31.21 -18.08 12.29
N ASN A 486 31.29 -19.41 12.35
CA ASN A 486 32.20 -20.17 13.22
C ASN A 486 32.02 -19.83 14.73
N GLU A 487 30.80 -19.55 15.17
CA GLU A 487 30.48 -19.33 16.58
C GLU A 487 30.16 -20.67 17.27
N GLU A 488 30.78 -20.96 18.42
CA GLU A 488 30.58 -22.25 19.13
C GLU A 488 29.16 -22.38 19.70
N GLU A 489 28.51 -23.52 19.46
CA GLU A 489 27.18 -23.80 20.01
C GLU A 489 27.19 -24.08 21.54
N PRO A 490 26.36 -23.40 22.33
CA PRO A 490 26.10 -23.80 23.71
C PRO A 490 25.13 -25.00 23.74
N ASN A 491 25.67 -26.23 23.58
CA ASN A 491 25.04 -27.54 23.78
C ASN A 491 23.49 -27.56 23.89
N ALA A 492 22.78 -27.48 22.76
CA ALA A 492 21.34 -27.63 22.73
C ALA A 492 20.93 -29.10 23.01
N THR A 493 20.10 -29.33 24.03
CA THR A 493 19.64 -30.69 24.36
C THR A 493 18.65 -31.22 23.31
N THR A 494 19.04 -32.29 22.62
CA THR A 494 18.26 -32.91 21.54
C THR A 494 16.85 -33.35 21.96
N LYS A 495 15.85 -32.64 21.41
CA LYS A 495 14.43 -33.04 21.37
C LYS A 495 13.86 -32.53 20.03
N GLY A 496 13.32 -33.36 19.15
CA GLY A 496 13.34 -34.82 19.10
C GLY A 496 13.01 -35.25 17.67
N LYS A 497 13.14 -36.53 17.32
CA LYS A 497 12.71 -37.00 15.99
C LYS A 497 11.18 -36.96 15.89
N TRP A 498 10.65 -35.95 15.22
CA TRP A 498 9.27 -35.96 14.72
C TRP A 498 9.18 -37.06 13.66
N GLY A 499 8.25 -38.00 13.86
CA GLY A 499 8.14 -39.21 13.04
C GLY A 499 7.26 -39.01 11.81
N ASP A 500 7.43 -39.89 10.83
CA ASP A 500 6.88 -39.79 9.48
C ASP A 500 5.36 -39.51 9.44
N LYS A 501 5.02 -38.27 9.10
CA LYS A 501 3.71 -37.81 8.61
C LYS A 501 3.96 -36.75 7.54
N GLU A 502 3.05 -36.67 6.58
CA GLU A 502 3.17 -35.80 5.42
C GLU A 502 3.32 -34.33 5.86
N SER A 503 4.34 -33.65 5.34
CA SER A 503 4.56 -32.23 5.58
C SER A 503 3.37 -31.40 5.09
N PRO A 504 3.03 -30.27 5.74
CA PRO A 504 2.06 -29.34 5.17
C PRO A 504 2.55 -28.85 3.79
N SER A 505 1.61 -28.74 2.83
CA SER A 505 1.93 -28.28 1.48
C SER A 505 1.33 -26.90 1.18
N PHE A 506 2.14 -26.02 0.61
CA PHE A 506 1.75 -24.71 0.11
C PHE A 506 1.21 -24.75 -1.33
N GLY A 507 1.09 -25.95 -1.92
CA GLY A 507 0.63 -26.17 -3.30
C GLY A 507 -0.85 -25.83 -3.53
N ALA A 508 -1.67 -25.86 -2.48
CA ALA A 508 -2.96 -25.19 -2.45
C ALA A 508 -2.77 -23.73 -2.01
N MET A 509 -2.96 -22.80 -2.96
CA MET A 509 -2.92 -21.35 -2.70
C MET A 509 -4.17 -20.89 -1.96
N LEU A 510 -5.32 -21.46 -2.31
CA LEU A 510 -6.56 -21.35 -1.54
C LEU A 510 -7.02 -22.78 -1.20
N ALA A 511 -6.70 -23.22 0.02
CA ALA A 511 -7.34 -24.39 0.62
C ALA A 511 -8.77 -24.03 1.04
N PHE A 512 -9.65 -25.03 1.12
CA PHE A 512 -11.01 -24.86 1.63
C PHE A 512 -11.31 -25.89 2.71
N ALA A 513 -12.05 -25.49 3.76
CA ALA A 513 -12.30 -26.34 4.92
C ALA A 513 -13.03 -27.66 4.57
N GLU A 514 -12.74 -28.74 5.32
CA GLU A 514 -13.39 -30.03 5.15
C GLU A 514 -14.93 -29.91 5.22
N GLY A 515 -15.63 -30.58 4.32
CA GLY A 515 -17.10 -30.51 4.22
C GLY A 515 -17.65 -29.29 3.48
N SER A 516 -16.80 -28.44 2.90
CA SER A 516 -17.21 -27.50 1.86
C SER A 516 -17.25 -28.17 0.48
N ASP A 517 -18.24 -27.80 -0.37
CA ASP A 517 -18.37 -28.31 -1.76
C ASP A 517 -17.33 -27.70 -2.72
N MET A 518 -16.13 -27.35 -2.24
CA MET A 518 -15.11 -26.56 -2.93
C MET A 518 -13.79 -27.34 -2.99
N GLU A 519 -13.29 -27.59 -4.20
CA GLU A 519 -11.96 -28.17 -4.39
C GLU A 519 -10.86 -27.16 -4.00
N HIS A 520 -9.69 -27.63 -3.57
CA HIS A 520 -8.54 -26.77 -3.30
C HIS A 520 -8.01 -26.16 -4.60
N HIS A 521 -7.68 -24.87 -4.59
CA HIS A 521 -7.19 -24.15 -5.76
C HIS A 521 -5.67 -23.98 -5.70
N THR A 522 -4.96 -24.32 -6.79
CA THR A 522 -3.58 -23.87 -7.02
C THR A 522 -3.52 -22.35 -7.28
N MET A 523 -2.33 -21.80 -7.55
CA MET A 523 -2.21 -20.39 -7.95
C MET A 523 -2.99 -20.08 -9.24
N ASP A 524 -2.89 -20.93 -10.27
CA ASP A 524 -3.61 -20.75 -11.54
C ASP A 524 -5.13 -20.87 -11.36
N ASP A 525 -5.60 -21.79 -10.51
CA ASP A 525 -7.03 -21.93 -10.16
C ASP A 525 -7.55 -20.72 -9.38
N SER A 526 -6.71 -20.14 -8.54
CA SER A 526 -7.00 -18.93 -7.77
C SER A 526 -7.11 -17.71 -8.67
N MET A 527 -6.24 -17.59 -9.69
CA MET A 527 -6.39 -16.57 -10.74
C MET A 527 -7.66 -16.79 -11.55
N ARG A 528 -8.00 -18.03 -11.92
CA ARG A 528 -9.28 -18.34 -12.61
C ARG A 528 -10.51 -17.95 -11.78
N LEU A 529 -10.45 -18.13 -10.45
CA LEU A 529 -11.50 -17.65 -9.53
C LEU A 529 -11.55 -16.12 -9.44
N LEU A 530 -10.39 -15.45 -9.41
CA LEU A 530 -10.32 -13.99 -9.42
C LEU A 530 -10.93 -13.41 -10.71
N PHE A 531 -10.48 -13.87 -11.89
CA PHE A 531 -11.03 -13.40 -13.18
C PHE A 531 -12.55 -13.61 -13.28
N LYS A 532 -13.07 -14.71 -12.73
CA LYS A 532 -14.52 -15.01 -12.69
C LYS A 532 -15.33 -14.09 -11.75
N THR A 533 -14.68 -13.39 -10.83
CA THR A 533 -15.36 -12.61 -9.77
C THR A 533 -15.04 -11.12 -9.79
N ALA A 534 -13.88 -10.70 -10.31
CA ALA A 534 -13.38 -9.35 -10.17
C ALA A 534 -14.06 -8.29 -11.07
N GLY A 535 -14.81 -8.73 -12.09
CA GLY A 535 -15.51 -7.85 -13.03
C GLY A 535 -14.67 -7.44 -14.24
N ASP A 536 -15.33 -7.08 -15.33
CA ASP A 536 -14.68 -6.87 -16.63
C ASP A 536 -13.72 -5.68 -16.61
N ASP A 537 -14.05 -4.59 -15.91
CA ASP A 537 -13.16 -3.42 -15.73
C ASP A 537 -11.83 -3.82 -15.07
N TYR A 538 -11.87 -4.66 -14.02
CA TYR A 538 -10.66 -5.14 -13.35
C TYR A 538 -9.85 -6.08 -14.25
N ASN A 539 -10.55 -7.00 -14.92
CA ASN A 539 -9.92 -7.99 -15.80
C ASN A 539 -9.19 -7.31 -16.96
N ALA A 540 -9.79 -6.26 -17.55
CA ALA A 540 -9.15 -5.41 -18.55
C ALA A 540 -7.95 -4.66 -17.96
N MET A 541 -8.11 -3.96 -16.82
CA MET A 541 -7.02 -3.23 -16.17
C MET A 541 -5.80 -4.11 -15.88
N LEU A 542 -6.01 -5.33 -15.38
CA LEU A 542 -4.95 -6.32 -15.15
C LEU A 542 -4.28 -6.73 -16.48
N ALA A 543 -5.05 -7.14 -17.49
CA ALA A 543 -4.52 -7.61 -18.77
C ALA A 543 -3.79 -6.52 -19.60
N ASP A 544 -4.29 -5.29 -19.58
CA ASP A 544 -3.75 -4.15 -20.33
C ASP A 544 -2.47 -3.57 -19.71
N ASN A 545 -2.13 -3.93 -18.46
CA ASN A 545 -0.99 -3.37 -17.73
C ASN A 545 0.05 -4.41 -17.28
N TYR A 546 -0.31 -5.68 -17.09
CA TYR A 546 0.54 -6.66 -16.41
C TYR A 546 0.42 -8.07 -16.98
N THR A 547 1.53 -8.83 -16.92
CA THR A 547 1.52 -10.28 -17.08
C THR A 547 1.87 -11.01 -15.77
N VAL A 548 1.35 -12.22 -15.63
CA VAL A 548 1.55 -13.09 -14.44
C VAL A 548 2.09 -14.48 -14.80
N GLY A 549 2.40 -14.73 -16.08
CA GLY A 549 2.96 -15.99 -16.55
C GLY A 549 4.48 -16.06 -16.40
N ALA A 550 5.09 -16.96 -17.17
CA ALA A 550 6.53 -17.12 -17.28
C ALA A 550 6.92 -17.61 -18.69
N SER A 551 7.91 -16.97 -19.30
CA SER A 551 8.58 -17.42 -20.52
C SER A 551 9.69 -18.40 -20.15
N VAL A 552 9.65 -19.63 -20.69
CA VAL A 552 10.66 -20.69 -20.43
C VAL A 552 11.55 -20.95 -21.65
N THR A 553 11.16 -20.51 -22.84
CA THR A 553 11.99 -20.54 -24.05
C THR A 553 12.41 -19.14 -24.48
N GLN A 554 13.56 -19.07 -25.17
CA GLN A 554 14.03 -17.82 -25.78
C GLN A 554 13.00 -17.25 -26.78
N SER A 555 12.22 -18.10 -27.47
CA SER A 555 11.19 -17.63 -28.42
C SER A 555 9.96 -17.04 -27.74
N GLU A 556 9.69 -17.37 -26.48
CA GLU A 556 8.66 -16.70 -25.68
C GLU A 556 9.22 -15.38 -25.14
N MET A 557 10.42 -15.41 -24.54
CA MET A 557 11.11 -14.22 -24.03
C MET A 557 11.30 -13.13 -25.11
N ASP A 558 11.76 -13.51 -26.31
CA ASP A 558 11.95 -12.59 -27.44
C ASP A 558 10.63 -11.96 -27.95
N LYS A 559 9.46 -12.47 -27.54
CA LYS A 559 8.14 -11.87 -27.80
C LYS A 559 7.69 -11.04 -26.60
N SER A 560 7.72 -11.62 -25.39
CA SER A 560 7.20 -11.00 -24.18
C SER A 560 8.00 -9.75 -23.80
N ASP A 561 9.34 -9.76 -23.90
CA ASP A 561 10.23 -8.65 -23.54
C ASP A 561 9.93 -7.32 -24.27
N LYS A 562 9.25 -7.40 -25.42
CA LYS A 562 8.84 -6.24 -26.23
C LYS A 562 7.50 -5.62 -25.81
N LEU A 563 6.71 -6.33 -25.02
CA LEU A 563 5.37 -5.89 -24.60
C LEU A 563 5.48 -5.10 -23.28
N ALA A 564 4.94 -3.88 -23.23
CA ALA A 564 4.99 -3.05 -22.03
C ALA A 564 4.33 -3.70 -20.80
N THR A 565 3.39 -4.62 -21.00
CA THR A 565 2.73 -5.41 -19.95
C THR A 565 3.67 -6.39 -19.23
N SER A 566 4.71 -6.91 -19.90
CA SER A 566 5.67 -7.86 -19.32
C SER A 566 6.77 -7.19 -18.53
N TRP A 567 7.00 -5.88 -18.70
CA TRP A 567 8.18 -5.18 -18.19
C TRP A 567 8.30 -5.15 -16.66
N SER A 568 7.24 -5.49 -15.92
CA SER A 568 7.25 -5.67 -14.46
C SER A 568 7.36 -7.14 -14.01
N ASN A 569 7.35 -8.09 -14.94
CA ASN A 569 7.43 -9.53 -14.72
C ASN A 569 8.85 -10.03 -15.08
N PRO A 570 9.71 -10.32 -14.09
CA PRO A 570 11.08 -10.78 -14.34
C PRO A 570 11.17 -12.22 -14.88
N LEU A 571 10.03 -12.90 -15.05
CA LEU A 571 9.91 -14.18 -15.78
C LEU A 571 9.50 -13.99 -17.26
N GLU A 572 9.18 -12.78 -17.70
CA GLU A 572 8.74 -12.48 -19.07
C GLU A 572 9.44 -11.27 -19.72
N ALA A 573 10.23 -10.51 -18.96
CA ALA A 573 11.16 -9.51 -19.48
C ALA A 573 12.58 -9.77 -18.94
N THR A 574 13.59 -9.38 -19.71
CA THR A 574 15.01 -9.58 -19.37
C THR A 574 15.58 -8.43 -18.56
N LEU A 575 16.64 -8.69 -17.79
CA LEU A 575 17.51 -7.62 -17.30
C LEU A 575 18.08 -6.78 -18.48
N PRO A 576 18.38 -5.49 -18.24
CA PRO A 576 18.91 -4.57 -19.25
C PRO A 576 20.30 -4.98 -19.74
N LYS A 577 20.77 -4.38 -20.84
CA LYS A 577 22.07 -4.69 -21.47
C LYS A 577 23.23 -3.94 -20.79
N ALA A 578 23.36 -4.15 -19.48
CA ALA A 578 24.23 -3.39 -18.58
C ALA A 578 25.34 -4.23 -17.91
N PRO A 579 26.27 -4.87 -18.66
CA PRO A 579 27.32 -5.72 -18.07
C PRO A 579 28.33 -4.99 -17.15
N LYS A 580 28.26 -3.66 -17.05
CA LYS A 580 29.04 -2.86 -16.07
C LYS A 580 28.26 -2.54 -14.78
N MET A 581 26.99 -2.95 -14.68
CA MET A 581 26.13 -2.75 -13.51
C MET A 581 26.22 -3.97 -12.59
N LYS A 582 26.14 -3.75 -11.28
CA LYS A 582 25.92 -4.80 -10.26
C LYS A 582 24.49 -4.76 -9.73
N ILE A 583 23.96 -5.92 -9.35
CA ILE A 583 22.71 -6.04 -8.59
C ILE A 583 23.05 -6.63 -7.22
N TYR A 584 22.67 -5.95 -6.15
CA TYR A 584 22.68 -6.52 -4.80
C TYR A 584 21.24 -6.77 -4.37
N CYS A 585 20.90 -8.01 -4.04
CA CYS A 585 19.62 -8.35 -3.43
C CYS A 585 19.78 -8.47 -1.93
N LEU A 586 19.18 -7.54 -1.18
CA LEU A 586 19.25 -7.43 0.27
C LEU A 586 17.86 -7.76 0.85
N TYR A 587 17.66 -8.93 1.46
CA TYR A 587 16.32 -9.32 1.94
C TYR A 587 16.34 -10.09 3.27
N GLY A 588 15.21 -10.04 3.97
CA GLY A 588 15.01 -10.70 5.24
C GLY A 588 14.64 -12.18 5.07
N VAL A 589 15.13 -13.01 5.99
CA VAL A 589 14.83 -14.45 6.08
C VAL A 589 14.62 -14.86 7.54
N GLY A 590 13.99 -16.00 7.79
CA GLY A 590 13.72 -16.51 9.13
C GLY A 590 12.57 -15.80 9.86
N LYS A 591 11.60 -15.22 9.14
CA LYS A 591 10.34 -14.72 9.72
C LYS A 591 9.13 -15.39 9.05
N LEU A 592 8.20 -15.89 9.87
CA LEU A 592 6.93 -16.46 9.41
C LEU A 592 6.14 -15.48 8.52
N THR A 593 5.86 -15.91 7.28
CA THR A 593 5.36 -15.08 6.18
C THR A 593 4.19 -15.75 5.46
N GLU A 594 3.17 -14.98 5.06
CA GLU A 594 1.95 -15.50 4.46
C GLU A 594 2.20 -16.17 3.09
N ARG A 595 1.96 -17.47 2.97
CA ARG A 595 2.32 -18.27 1.79
C ARG A 595 1.12 -18.94 1.11
N SER A 596 0.08 -19.32 1.84
CA SER A 596 -1.24 -19.65 1.29
C SER A 596 -2.36 -19.47 2.33
N TYR A 597 -3.62 -19.66 1.95
CA TYR A 597 -4.77 -19.34 2.79
C TYR A 597 -5.79 -20.49 2.84
N THR A 598 -6.38 -20.71 4.02
CA THR A 598 -7.57 -21.54 4.21
C THR A 598 -8.81 -20.66 4.18
N TYR A 599 -9.72 -20.93 3.25
CA TYR A 599 -10.98 -20.21 3.06
C TYR A 599 -12.20 -21.06 3.47
N ASN A 600 -13.27 -20.40 3.87
CA ASN A 600 -14.58 -21.01 4.13
C ASN A 600 -15.69 -20.22 3.43
N ARG A 601 -16.83 -20.86 3.19
CA ARG A 601 -17.98 -20.31 2.47
C ARG A 601 -18.90 -19.56 3.42
N MET A 602 -19.26 -18.33 3.05
CA MET A 602 -20.24 -17.53 3.77
C MET A 602 -21.63 -18.10 3.49
N SER A 603 -22.30 -18.62 4.53
CA SER A 603 -23.64 -19.18 4.41
C SER A 603 -24.67 -18.14 3.92
N ASP A 604 -25.71 -18.58 3.21
CA ASP A 604 -26.80 -17.70 2.77
C ASP A 604 -27.67 -17.17 3.94
N LEU A 605 -27.50 -17.72 5.14
CA LEU A 605 -28.11 -17.25 6.40
C LEU A 605 -27.27 -16.16 7.10
N THR A 606 -26.06 -15.89 6.64
CA THR A 606 -25.18 -14.87 7.25
C THR A 606 -25.75 -13.47 6.99
N PRO A 607 -25.97 -12.62 8.01
CA PRO A 607 -26.62 -11.32 7.80
C PRO A 607 -25.82 -10.41 6.86
N GLN A 608 -26.42 -10.03 5.72
CA GLN A 608 -25.85 -9.10 4.72
C GLN A 608 -25.59 -7.68 5.26
N ILE A 609 -25.94 -7.42 6.53
CA ILE A 609 -25.88 -6.13 7.21
C ILE A 609 -24.45 -5.57 7.29
N PHE A 610 -23.42 -6.44 7.32
CA PHE A 610 -22.01 -6.04 7.35
C PHE A 610 -21.39 -5.80 5.96
N ASP A 611 -22.19 -5.88 4.90
CA ASP A 611 -21.71 -6.17 3.54
C ASP A 611 -22.50 -5.38 2.47
N GLN A 612 -23.19 -4.30 2.85
CA GLN A 612 -24.01 -3.47 1.96
C GLN A 612 -23.15 -2.40 1.25
N ARG A 613 -23.32 -2.26 -0.08
CA ARG A 613 -22.76 -1.16 -0.87
C ARG A 613 -23.41 0.18 -0.48
N PRO A 614 -22.64 1.27 -0.28
CA PRO A 614 -23.21 2.62 -0.19
C PRO A 614 -23.62 3.12 -1.59
N GLY A 615 -24.93 3.12 -1.86
CA GLY A 615 -25.52 3.72 -3.07
C GLY A 615 -25.38 2.88 -4.36
N ASN A 616 -25.68 3.53 -5.50
CA ASN A 616 -25.73 2.90 -6.83
C ASN A 616 -24.32 2.62 -7.41
N VAL A 617 -23.53 1.79 -6.74
CA VAL A 617 -22.36 1.15 -7.38
C VAL A 617 -22.89 0.01 -8.25
N SER A 618 -22.71 0.13 -9.56
CA SER A 618 -23.08 -0.86 -10.57
C SER A 618 -22.32 -2.18 -10.37
N ASP A 619 -22.84 -3.26 -10.96
CA ASP A 619 -22.20 -4.58 -10.91
C ASP A 619 -20.94 -4.71 -11.79
N GLU A 620 -20.53 -3.61 -12.43
CA GLU A 620 -19.33 -3.50 -13.28
C GLU A 620 -18.02 -3.69 -12.49
N THR A 621 -17.99 -3.39 -11.18
CA THR A 621 -16.80 -3.65 -10.30
C THR A 621 -16.64 -5.12 -9.90
N GLY A 622 -17.45 -6.00 -10.49
CA GLY A 622 -17.54 -7.40 -10.15
C GLY A 622 -18.23 -7.63 -8.81
N GLN A 623 -18.03 -8.84 -8.28
CA GLN A 623 -18.57 -9.27 -7.00
C GLN A 623 -17.41 -9.71 -6.10
N VAL A 624 -17.54 -9.49 -4.79
CA VAL A 624 -16.72 -10.23 -3.81
C VAL A 624 -17.37 -11.60 -3.65
N PRO A 625 -16.66 -12.71 -3.92
CA PRO A 625 -17.21 -14.06 -3.75
C PRO A 625 -17.67 -14.30 -2.31
N LYS A 626 -18.64 -15.20 -2.13
CA LYS A 626 -19.14 -15.61 -0.81
C LYS A 626 -18.16 -16.55 -0.08
N ILE A 627 -16.89 -16.17 -0.03
CA ILE A 627 -15.81 -16.88 0.68
C ILE A 627 -15.04 -15.88 1.54
N TYR A 628 -14.37 -16.39 2.57
CA TYR A 628 -13.53 -15.60 3.47
C TYR A 628 -12.41 -16.45 4.09
N ILE A 629 -11.29 -15.83 4.46
CA ILE A 629 -10.22 -16.53 5.19
C ILE A 629 -10.78 -17.06 6.52
N ASP A 630 -10.69 -18.37 6.76
CA ASP A 630 -11.26 -18.98 7.96
C ASP A 630 -10.40 -18.73 9.20
N THR A 631 -10.73 -17.64 9.88
CA THR A 631 -10.06 -17.18 11.09
C THR A 631 -10.18 -18.14 12.28
N SER A 632 -10.98 -19.20 12.19
CA SER A 632 -11.09 -20.25 13.21
C SER A 632 -10.12 -21.42 13.01
N VAL A 633 -9.51 -21.54 11.82
CA VAL A 633 -8.52 -22.59 11.53
C VAL A 633 -7.16 -22.16 12.08
N HIS A 634 -6.61 -22.97 12.98
CA HIS A 634 -5.28 -22.79 13.55
C HIS A 634 -4.67 -24.16 13.87
N ASP A 635 -3.50 -24.44 13.32
CA ASP A 635 -2.72 -25.65 13.59
C ASP A 635 -1.23 -25.31 13.54
N GLU A 636 -0.61 -25.26 14.72
CA GLU A 636 0.81 -24.96 14.91
C GLU A 636 1.72 -25.95 14.16
N LYS A 637 1.29 -27.21 13.94
CA LYS A 637 2.10 -28.25 13.27
C LYS A 637 2.07 -28.13 11.76
N LEU A 638 1.03 -27.51 11.23
CA LEU A 638 0.88 -27.20 9.81
C LEU A 638 1.30 -25.76 9.50
N GLY A 639 1.84 -25.01 10.47
CA GLY A 639 2.18 -23.60 10.27
C GLY A 639 0.97 -22.70 9.96
N ILE A 640 -0.24 -23.08 10.39
CA ILE A 640 -1.48 -22.35 10.07
C ILE A 640 -1.90 -21.48 11.25
N SER A 641 -1.91 -20.16 11.04
CA SER A 641 -2.35 -19.16 12.01
C SER A 641 -3.56 -18.38 11.50
N TYR A 642 -4.72 -18.55 12.16
CA TYR A 642 -5.99 -17.89 11.83
C TYR A 642 -6.39 -17.96 10.34
N GLY A 643 -6.26 -19.14 9.73
CA GLY A 643 -6.54 -19.39 8.32
C GLY A 643 -5.43 -18.99 7.35
N ILE A 644 -4.26 -18.55 7.84
CA ILE A 644 -3.08 -18.23 7.02
C ILE A 644 -2.03 -19.32 7.22
N HIS A 645 -1.62 -19.97 6.13
CA HIS A 645 -0.50 -20.91 6.13
C HIS A 645 0.81 -20.12 5.92
N GLN A 646 1.74 -20.25 6.85
CA GLN A 646 2.97 -19.45 6.91
C GLN A 646 4.21 -20.26 6.51
N GLY A 647 5.09 -19.65 5.72
CA GLY A 647 6.43 -20.18 5.36
C GLY A 647 7.51 -19.12 5.57
N ASP A 648 8.74 -19.39 5.14
CA ASP A 648 9.87 -18.46 5.29
C ASP A 648 9.76 -17.19 4.40
N GLY A 649 10.36 -16.10 4.87
CA GLY A 649 10.38 -14.77 4.24
C GLY A 649 10.72 -13.65 5.21
N ASP A 650 10.27 -12.43 4.90
CA ASP A 650 10.50 -11.20 5.69
C ASP A 650 9.27 -10.73 6.51
N GLY A 651 8.23 -11.56 6.62
CA GLY A 651 6.94 -11.25 7.23
C GLY A 651 5.90 -10.68 6.27
N THR A 652 6.26 -10.33 5.03
CA THR A 652 5.32 -9.88 3.98
C THR A 652 5.56 -10.53 2.62
N VAL A 653 6.81 -10.78 2.26
CA VAL A 653 7.25 -11.34 0.98
C VAL A 653 7.83 -12.74 1.21
N PRO A 654 7.20 -13.81 0.69
CA PRO A 654 7.73 -15.16 0.83
C PRO A 654 9.12 -15.29 0.19
N LEU A 655 9.96 -16.14 0.77
CA LEU A 655 11.34 -16.36 0.36
C LEU A 655 11.50 -16.62 -1.15
N LEU A 656 10.63 -17.45 -1.74
CA LEU A 656 10.61 -17.70 -3.19
C LEU A 656 10.51 -16.40 -4.01
N SER A 657 9.72 -15.43 -3.57
CA SER A 657 9.46 -14.21 -4.34
C SER A 657 10.57 -13.18 -4.27
N THR A 658 11.24 -13.04 -3.13
CA THR A 658 12.38 -12.13 -3.00
C THR A 658 13.70 -12.76 -3.41
N GLY A 659 13.85 -14.08 -3.22
CA GLY A 659 15.09 -14.81 -3.45
C GLY A 659 15.27 -15.44 -4.83
N TYR A 660 14.23 -16.06 -5.43
CA TYR A 660 14.42 -16.92 -6.62
C TYR A 660 15.11 -16.20 -7.78
N MET A 661 14.68 -14.98 -8.11
CA MET A 661 15.29 -14.21 -9.21
C MET A 661 16.73 -13.80 -8.89
N CYS A 662 17.09 -13.61 -7.63
CA CYS A 662 18.43 -13.22 -7.22
C CYS A 662 19.42 -14.39 -7.15
N VAL A 663 18.93 -15.58 -6.79
CA VAL A 663 19.76 -16.78 -6.55
C VAL A 663 19.87 -17.67 -7.78
N GLU A 664 18.80 -17.81 -8.57
CA GLU A 664 18.75 -18.74 -9.71
C GLU A 664 18.26 -18.07 -11.01
N GLY A 665 17.15 -17.32 -10.95
CA GLY A 665 16.52 -16.72 -12.13
C GLY A 665 17.47 -15.84 -12.95
N TRP A 666 18.06 -14.80 -12.35
CA TRP A 666 19.02 -13.93 -13.04
C TRP A 666 20.43 -14.54 -13.19
N ASN A 667 20.67 -15.79 -12.75
CA ASN A 667 21.84 -16.56 -13.17
C ASN A 667 21.59 -17.32 -14.50
N LYS A 668 20.33 -17.56 -14.87
CA LYS A 668 19.95 -18.10 -16.20
C LYS A 668 20.04 -17.00 -17.26
N LYS A 669 20.76 -17.27 -18.36
CA LYS A 669 20.94 -16.36 -19.52
C LYS A 669 19.61 -15.91 -20.18
N LEU A 670 18.54 -16.69 -20.02
CA LEU A 670 17.21 -16.35 -20.51
C LEU A 670 16.67 -15.05 -19.89
N TYR A 671 16.89 -14.86 -18.58
CA TYR A 671 16.46 -13.67 -17.84
C TYR A 671 17.59 -12.63 -17.69
N ASN A 672 18.86 -13.04 -17.74
CA ASN A 672 20.04 -12.17 -17.69
C ASN A 672 20.94 -12.34 -18.94
N PRO A 673 20.55 -11.79 -20.11
CA PRO A 673 21.29 -11.94 -21.36
C PRO A 673 22.61 -11.16 -21.36
N ALA A 674 22.78 -10.19 -20.46
CA ALA A 674 23.97 -9.36 -20.34
C ALA A 674 25.06 -9.98 -19.43
N GLY A 675 24.73 -10.97 -18.60
CA GLY A 675 25.63 -11.48 -17.56
C GLY A 675 25.93 -10.45 -16.48
N ILE A 676 24.95 -9.61 -16.13
CA ILE A 676 25.02 -8.69 -14.98
C ILE A 676 25.37 -9.49 -13.73
N GLN A 677 26.33 -9.00 -12.93
CA GLN A 677 26.69 -9.62 -11.66
C GLN A 677 25.56 -9.40 -10.65
N VAL A 678 24.93 -10.48 -10.21
CA VAL A 678 23.97 -10.50 -9.11
C VAL A 678 24.67 -11.05 -7.86
N ILE A 679 24.41 -10.44 -6.71
CA ILE A 679 24.98 -10.82 -5.41
C ILE A 679 23.82 -10.87 -4.42
N THR A 680 23.53 -12.06 -3.89
CA THR A 680 22.50 -12.23 -2.86
C THR A 680 23.10 -12.02 -1.47
N ARG A 681 22.45 -11.22 -0.63
CA ARG A 681 22.79 -11.08 0.78
C ARG A 681 21.51 -11.14 1.61
N GLU A 682 21.33 -12.27 2.28
CA GLU A 682 20.25 -12.48 3.22
C GLU A 682 20.57 -11.87 4.60
N PHE A 683 19.52 -11.55 5.37
CA PHE A 683 19.62 -11.03 6.73
C PHE A 683 18.61 -11.76 7.61
N THR A 684 19.08 -12.58 8.56
CA THR A 684 18.19 -13.29 9.49
C THR A 684 17.42 -12.31 10.36
N HIS A 685 16.12 -12.52 10.50
CA HIS A 685 15.28 -11.72 11.39
C HIS A 685 15.65 -11.96 12.86
N GLN A 686 16.15 -10.93 13.54
CA GLN A 686 16.41 -10.97 14.98
C GLN A 686 15.61 -9.84 15.67
N SER A 687 14.46 -10.19 16.26
CA SER A 687 13.63 -9.27 17.05
C SER A 687 14.29 -8.94 18.39
N SER A 688 14.34 -7.65 18.74
CA SER A 688 14.83 -7.17 20.04
C SER A 688 13.89 -7.61 21.18
N PRO A 689 14.43 -8.10 22.32
CA PRO A 689 13.64 -8.38 23.52
C PRO A 689 13.25 -7.11 24.31
N SER A 690 13.65 -5.92 23.83
CA SER A 690 13.41 -4.64 24.48
C SER A 690 12.00 -4.12 24.20
N PRO A 691 11.13 -3.89 25.22
CA PRO A 691 9.77 -3.40 25.00
C PRO A 691 9.67 -1.97 24.42
N VAL A 692 10.79 -1.24 24.29
CA VAL A 692 10.84 0.08 23.63
C VAL A 692 11.33 0.00 22.17
N ASP A 693 11.87 -1.14 21.73
CA ASP A 693 12.32 -1.35 20.35
C ASP A 693 11.14 -1.81 19.48
N ILE A 694 10.10 -1.00 19.38
CA ILE A 694 8.83 -1.35 18.69
C ILE A 694 8.98 -1.71 17.21
N ARG A 695 10.14 -1.39 16.60
CA ARG A 695 10.56 -1.72 15.23
C ARG A 695 11.49 -2.95 15.17
N GLY A 696 11.46 -3.83 16.19
CA GLY A 696 12.32 -5.01 16.30
C GLY A 696 13.82 -4.74 16.56
N GLY A 697 14.28 -3.49 16.58
CA GLY A 697 15.67 -3.12 16.86
C GLY A 697 16.65 -3.37 15.70
N LYS A 698 17.94 -3.08 15.93
CA LYS A 698 18.97 -2.90 14.87
C LYS A 698 19.29 -4.13 14.00
N ARG A 699 18.77 -5.32 14.34
CA ARG A 699 18.91 -6.58 13.59
C ARG A 699 17.59 -7.20 13.13
N THR A 700 16.49 -6.46 13.25
CA THR A 700 15.23 -6.79 12.58
C THR A 700 15.47 -7.00 11.08
N ALA A 701 14.81 -7.99 10.50
CA ALA A 701 14.72 -8.16 9.06
C ALA A 701 13.24 -8.24 8.60
N ASP A 702 12.34 -7.62 9.37
CA ASP A 702 10.94 -7.42 8.97
C ASP A 702 10.87 -6.55 7.69
N HIS A 703 9.88 -6.78 6.84
CA HIS A 703 9.77 -6.23 5.49
C HIS A 703 10.02 -4.72 5.38
N VAL A 704 9.52 -3.93 6.33
CA VAL A 704 9.71 -2.46 6.37
C VAL A 704 10.93 -2.08 7.21
N ASP A 705 11.21 -2.87 8.24
CA ASP A 705 12.17 -2.54 9.30
C ASP A 705 13.61 -2.86 8.89
N ILE A 706 13.77 -3.69 7.85
CA ILE A 706 15.04 -3.92 7.14
C ILE A 706 15.71 -2.60 6.68
N LEU A 707 14.94 -1.52 6.47
CA LEU A 707 15.46 -0.17 6.19
C LEU A 707 16.14 0.50 7.40
N GLY A 708 15.96 -0.04 8.61
CA GLY A 708 16.68 0.32 9.83
C GLY A 708 17.68 -0.75 10.29
N ASN A 709 17.90 -1.81 9.52
CA ASN A 709 18.86 -2.86 9.84
C ASN A 709 20.30 -2.33 9.68
N TYR A 710 21.13 -2.56 10.70
CA TYR A 710 22.50 -2.06 10.77
C TYR A 710 23.40 -2.59 9.64
N GLU A 711 23.33 -3.90 9.34
CA GLU A 711 24.18 -4.52 8.33
C GLU A 711 23.71 -4.17 6.91
N VAL A 712 22.40 -4.11 6.66
CA VAL A 712 21.84 -3.60 5.38
C VAL A 712 22.29 -2.16 5.13
N THR A 713 22.29 -1.32 6.17
CA THR A 713 22.72 0.07 6.08
C THR A 713 24.23 0.17 5.82
N LYS A 714 25.05 -0.61 6.52
CA LYS A 714 26.50 -0.73 6.32
C LYS A 714 26.86 -1.19 4.91
N ASP A 715 26.15 -2.18 4.38
CA ASP A 715 26.34 -2.68 3.02
C ASP A 715 26.00 -1.60 1.98
N LEU A 716 24.86 -0.92 2.14
CA LEU A 716 24.48 0.20 1.28
C LEU A 716 25.52 1.34 1.33
N LEU A 717 25.98 1.74 2.52
CA LEU A 717 27.01 2.77 2.67
C LEU A 717 28.34 2.38 2.00
N THR A 718 28.66 1.09 1.97
CA THR A 718 29.86 0.53 1.31
C THR A 718 29.73 0.59 -0.21
N ILE A 719 28.55 0.27 -0.75
CA ILE A 719 28.22 0.40 -2.17
C ILE A 719 28.30 1.86 -2.63
N VAL A 720 27.62 2.79 -1.93
CA VAL A 720 27.54 4.20 -2.39
C VAL A 720 28.84 4.98 -2.21
N ALA A 721 29.71 4.54 -1.30
CA ALA A 721 31.08 5.05 -1.14
C ALA A 721 32.07 4.51 -2.19
N GLY A 722 31.63 3.66 -3.13
CA GLY A 722 32.49 3.09 -4.18
C GLY A 722 33.51 2.08 -3.65
N ARG A 723 33.11 1.28 -2.66
CA ARG A 723 33.89 0.18 -2.08
C ARG A 723 33.21 -1.17 -2.35
N ASP A 724 32.58 -1.30 -3.53
CA ASP A 724 31.70 -2.39 -3.94
C ASP A 724 32.46 -3.70 -4.23
N GLY A 725 33.08 -4.24 -3.17
CA GLY A 725 33.89 -5.44 -3.12
C GLY A 725 34.46 -5.72 -1.70
N ASP A 726 34.49 -4.70 -0.82
CA ASP A 726 34.95 -4.84 0.56
C ASP A 726 33.87 -5.54 1.43
N GLY A 727 33.97 -6.86 1.60
CA GLY A 727 33.07 -7.65 2.48
C GLY A 727 31.65 -7.89 1.95
N LEU A 728 31.36 -7.44 0.73
CA LEU A 728 30.07 -7.54 0.04
C LEU A 728 29.93 -8.84 -0.78
N GLU A 729 30.43 -9.96 -0.24
CA GLU A 729 30.30 -11.29 -0.84
C GLU A 729 28.86 -11.84 -0.71
N GLU A 730 28.55 -12.94 -1.42
CA GLU A 730 27.23 -13.58 -1.32
C GLU A 730 27.05 -14.28 0.04
N GLN A 731 25.96 -13.96 0.75
CA GLN A 731 25.55 -14.66 1.98
C GLN A 731 24.12 -15.19 1.82
N ILE A 732 23.96 -16.50 2.01
CA ILE A 732 22.69 -17.23 1.96
C ILE A 732 22.68 -18.19 3.14
N TYR A 733 21.68 -18.03 4.01
CA TYR A 733 21.42 -18.81 5.22
C TYR A 733 20.17 -19.70 5.05
N SER A 734 19.23 -19.27 4.20
CA SER A 734 17.95 -19.93 3.94
C SER A 734 18.05 -21.11 2.98
N LYS A 735 16.96 -21.87 2.89
CA LYS A 735 16.79 -23.00 1.95
C LYS A 735 16.48 -22.54 0.51
N ILE A 736 16.60 -21.25 0.15
CA ILE A 736 16.25 -20.73 -1.18
C ILE A 736 16.93 -21.47 -2.35
N ARG A 737 18.17 -21.94 -2.18
CA ARG A 737 18.87 -22.73 -3.21
C ARG A 737 18.22 -24.10 -3.44
N GLU A 738 17.70 -24.73 -2.39
CA GLU A 738 16.95 -25.99 -2.48
C GLU A 738 15.58 -25.76 -3.14
N TYR A 739 14.86 -24.71 -2.73
CA TYR A 739 13.54 -24.37 -3.27
C TYR A 739 13.64 -23.97 -4.76
N SER A 740 14.65 -23.18 -5.13
CA SER A 740 14.91 -22.78 -6.52
C SER A 740 15.24 -23.97 -7.44
N ALA A 741 15.87 -25.03 -6.92
CA ALA A 741 16.17 -26.25 -7.67
C ALA A 741 14.94 -27.15 -7.94
N LYS A 742 13.80 -26.88 -7.28
CA LYS A 742 12.51 -27.58 -7.47
C LYS A 742 11.54 -26.81 -8.38
N VAL A 743 11.89 -25.61 -8.85
CA VAL A 743 11.06 -24.75 -9.70
C VAL A 743 11.12 -25.19 -11.17
N ASP A 744 9.96 -25.28 -11.83
CA ASP A 744 9.83 -25.73 -13.23
C ASP A 744 9.96 -24.54 -14.22
N LEU A 745 11.19 -24.04 -14.42
CA LEU A 745 11.54 -22.92 -15.32
C LEU A 745 12.88 -23.11 -16.06
#